data_AF-A0A933B1L7-F1
#
_entry.id   AF-A0A933B1L7-F1
#
_cell.length_a   1.000
_cell.length_b   1.000
_cell.length_c   1.000
_cell.angle_alpha   90.00
_cell.angle_beta   90.00
_cell.angle_gamma   90.00
#
_symmetry.space_group_name_H-M   'P 1'
#
loop_
_entity.id
_entity.type
_entity.pdbx_description
1 polymer ?
#
loop_
_entity_poly.entity_id
_entity_poly.type
_entity_poly.pdbx_seq_one_letter_code
_entity_poly.pdbx_strand_id
1 'polypeptide(L)'
;MALPTWVAAGARALLPAGVALFIVVVTLAAVEAGRTLWRWWQHQPEPDVGLRVRGAAYLALACILVGAFFLSRPVAGLGTFRVQMPIWAWVSATVAYGTYALWSLLLPRLRRVVPPRIRRGLDVLGMNAVLALVLAEVALRVGGTFWPSPLLMAPSAPPQVRRGANRGPPGQIRFNFPLNQGGHYDSEFKPASAVPGPVVVSIGDSYSYGTVPHAFHFTTVAEQEIPGVEIYNMGYPQIGPSDYLYLLEHEALPLDPDLVVVNLFLGNDVTDGPGMPMGPPRWYDADSYMVAVVWRRWQIMRRARLAHRAEVTADPNLTRGELAVVYPWLADPFLEKPSFSREVFLEIEARNARGICTPDAGHERFFQTLADMERVAERAHVPLALVLIPEEFQVEDDLWEEITRKSVGPRLDRDRPQRMVVEWMERRGGAVLDLLPILRAVPPLKDGRRHLYHLQDSHFNARGNEVAGRAIARFVASLLSTEPAPPGHKASQTVAESRPPAVSLPLHVDIGDSSARGWMHSGWQVDETAGGASYAWSDGMRSVLTIPLPTGTDIRMDFEALPFAFSRSPQQRVSVILNGTVIEEVPLRPGLQKYSVILPADVVLGAPDTLEFRYAYARAPQDVLRLSSDSRMLAVAWYSVDFFRIGTDERQPKPRGIGARPSVAPKLRGGMARPPV
;
A
#
# COMPACT_ATOMS: atom_id res chain seq x y z
N MET A 1 -22.09 -7.38 -10.36
CA MET A 1 -21.97 -6.10 -9.63
C MET A 1 -23.33 -5.41 -9.62
N ALA A 2 -24.03 -5.39 -8.48
CA ALA A 2 -25.26 -4.62 -8.31
C ALA A 2 -24.89 -3.27 -7.69
N LEU A 3 -25.27 -2.16 -8.34
CA LEU A 3 -25.14 -0.82 -7.76
C LEU A 3 -25.91 -0.74 -6.43
N PRO A 4 -25.43 0.00 -5.41
CA PRO A 4 -26.17 0.22 -4.18
C PRO A 4 -27.59 0.73 -4.47
N THR A 5 -28.59 0.21 -3.77
CA THR A 5 -30.03 0.45 -4.01
C THR A 5 -30.42 1.93 -4.06
N TRP A 6 -29.71 2.80 -3.35
CA TRP A 6 -29.90 4.25 -3.34
C TRP A 6 -29.40 4.94 -4.62
N VAL A 7 -28.31 4.43 -5.22
CA VAL A 7 -27.80 4.91 -6.52
C VAL A 7 -28.74 4.46 -7.64
N ALA A 8 -29.32 3.27 -7.53
CA ALA A 8 -30.35 2.79 -8.46
C ALA A 8 -31.65 3.60 -8.35
N ALA A 9 -32.06 4.02 -7.15
CA ALA A 9 -33.23 4.87 -6.94
C ALA A 9 -33.01 6.30 -7.47
N GLY A 10 -31.84 6.91 -7.21
CA GLY A 10 -31.47 8.23 -7.74
C GLY A 10 -31.30 8.22 -9.26
N ALA A 11 -30.70 7.17 -9.83
CA ALA A 11 -30.55 7.00 -11.27
C ALA A 11 -31.91 6.83 -11.97
N ARG A 12 -32.87 6.11 -11.38
CA ARG A 12 -34.24 5.97 -11.92
C ARG A 12 -35.03 7.28 -11.89
N ALA A 13 -34.78 8.17 -10.93
CA ALA A 13 -35.41 9.49 -10.87
C ALA A 13 -34.75 10.54 -11.79
N LEU A 14 -33.44 10.41 -12.06
CA LEU A 14 -32.69 11.31 -12.93
C LEU A 14 -32.79 10.96 -14.41
N LEU A 15 -33.07 9.69 -14.75
CA LEU A 15 -33.19 9.23 -16.14
C LEU A 15 -34.29 9.97 -16.93
N PRO A 16 -35.52 10.16 -16.41
CA PRO A 16 -36.57 10.89 -17.13
C PRO A 16 -36.22 12.36 -17.33
N ALA A 17 -35.60 13.00 -16.33
CA ALA A 17 -35.15 14.39 -16.42
C ALA A 17 -34.01 14.55 -17.44
N GLY A 18 -33.07 13.61 -17.48
CA GLY A 18 -32.00 13.58 -18.48
C GLY A 18 -32.52 13.35 -19.91
N VAL A 19 -33.49 12.45 -20.08
CA VAL A 19 -34.17 12.21 -21.35
C VAL A 19 -34.97 13.44 -21.80
N ALA A 20 -35.72 14.07 -20.90
CA ALA A 20 -36.46 15.29 -21.20
C ALA A 20 -35.53 16.43 -21.62
N LEU A 21 -34.43 16.64 -20.90
CA LEU A 21 -33.40 17.62 -21.24
C LEU A 21 -32.79 17.32 -22.63
N PHE A 22 -32.47 16.06 -22.91
CA PHE A 22 -31.95 15.65 -24.21
C PHE A 22 -32.94 15.95 -25.34
N ILE A 23 -34.22 15.61 -25.17
CA ILE A 23 -35.29 15.89 -26.14
C ILE A 23 -35.39 17.40 -26.40
N VAL A 24 -35.36 18.22 -25.34
CA VAL A 24 -35.39 19.69 -25.47
C VAL A 24 -34.20 20.19 -26.28
N VAL A 25 -32.98 19.74 -25.96
CA VAL A 25 -31.78 20.16 -26.69
C VAL A 25 -31.82 19.75 -28.16
N VAL A 26 -32.20 18.50 -28.45
CA VAL A 26 -32.34 18.00 -29.83
C VAL A 26 -33.39 18.79 -30.60
N THR A 27 -34.52 19.12 -29.96
CA THR A 27 -35.57 19.93 -30.58
C THR A 27 -35.05 21.33 -30.91
N LEU A 28 -34.38 22.00 -29.96
CA LEU A 28 -33.79 23.32 -30.20
C LEU A 28 -32.74 23.30 -31.31
N ALA A 29 -31.91 22.25 -31.35
CA ALA A 29 -30.91 22.03 -32.38
C ALA A 29 -31.53 21.87 -33.77
N ALA A 30 -32.56 21.02 -33.88
CA ALA A 30 -33.27 20.78 -35.13
C ALA A 30 -33.95 22.07 -35.64
N VAL A 31 -34.54 22.86 -34.75
CA VAL A 31 -35.15 24.16 -35.10
C VAL A 31 -34.10 25.14 -35.60
N GLU A 32 -32.95 25.25 -34.93
CA GLU A 32 -31.88 26.15 -35.36
C GLU A 32 -31.28 25.70 -36.70
N ALA A 33 -30.99 24.40 -36.87
CA ALA A 33 -30.48 23.83 -38.11
C ALA A 33 -31.47 24.04 -39.28
N GLY A 34 -32.76 23.79 -39.06
CA GLY A 34 -33.80 24.02 -40.05
C GLY A 34 -33.89 25.49 -40.48
N ARG A 35 -33.74 26.43 -39.53
CA ARG A 35 -33.69 27.88 -39.84
C ARG A 35 -32.45 28.25 -40.65
N THR A 36 -31.29 27.73 -40.31
CA THR A 36 -30.05 27.99 -41.06
C THR A 36 -30.14 27.42 -42.47
N LEU A 37 -30.59 26.17 -42.63
CA LEU A 37 -30.77 25.54 -43.94
C LEU A 37 -31.80 26.28 -44.81
N TRP A 38 -32.91 26.71 -44.22
CA TRP A 38 -33.92 27.52 -44.92
C TRP A 38 -33.34 28.84 -45.44
N ARG A 39 -32.52 29.53 -44.64
CA ARG A 39 -31.86 30.78 -45.08
C ARG A 39 -30.86 30.52 -46.20
N TRP A 40 -30.06 29.47 -46.09
CA TRP A 40 -29.12 29.07 -47.14
C TRP A 40 -29.84 28.76 -48.45
N TRP A 41 -30.95 28.02 -48.39
CA TRP A 41 -31.78 27.75 -49.56
C TRP A 41 -32.32 29.05 -50.19
N GLN A 42 -32.73 30.01 -49.35
CA GLN A 42 -33.20 31.33 -49.77
C GLN A 42 -32.08 32.33 -50.12
N HIS A 43 -30.80 31.92 -50.11
CA HIS A 43 -29.63 32.78 -50.34
C HIS A 43 -29.60 34.03 -49.44
N GLN A 44 -30.17 33.95 -48.24
CA GLN A 44 -30.18 35.05 -47.28
C GLN A 44 -28.87 35.08 -46.49
N PRO A 45 -28.28 36.27 -46.24
CA PRO A 45 -27.09 36.38 -45.42
C PRO A 45 -27.40 35.98 -43.98
N GLU A 46 -26.48 35.24 -43.35
CA GLU A 46 -26.63 34.85 -41.95
C GLU A 46 -26.53 36.09 -41.04
N PRO A 47 -27.53 36.37 -40.20
CA PRO A 47 -27.50 37.55 -39.34
C PRO A 47 -26.51 37.36 -38.19
N ASP A 48 -25.78 38.41 -37.85
CA ASP A 48 -24.96 38.48 -36.63
C ASP A 48 -23.88 37.38 -36.52
N VAL A 49 -23.32 36.93 -37.65
CA VAL A 49 -22.29 35.86 -37.70
C VAL A 49 -21.21 36.07 -36.65
N GLY A 50 -20.63 37.27 -36.55
CA GLY A 50 -19.58 37.55 -35.56
C GLY A 50 -20.03 37.34 -34.11
N LEU A 51 -21.24 37.78 -33.75
CA LEU A 51 -21.78 37.59 -32.39
C LEU A 51 -22.18 36.13 -32.14
N ARG A 52 -22.71 35.42 -33.15
CA ARG A 52 -23.03 34.00 -33.09
C ARG A 52 -21.78 33.13 -32.90
N VAL A 53 -20.69 33.44 -33.61
CA VAL A 53 -19.39 32.78 -33.45
C VAL A 53 -18.83 33.03 -32.05
N ARG A 54 -18.86 34.27 -31.56
CA ARG A 54 -18.42 34.59 -30.19
C ARG A 54 -19.28 33.91 -29.12
N GLY A 55 -20.61 33.90 -29.30
CA GLY A 55 -21.53 33.21 -28.40
C GLY A 55 -21.26 31.71 -28.31
N ALA A 56 -20.97 31.06 -29.45
CA ALA A 56 -20.53 29.67 -29.47
C ALA A 56 -19.20 29.48 -28.72
N ALA A 57 -18.22 30.36 -28.95
CA ALA A 57 -16.93 30.32 -28.26
C ALA A 57 -17.08 30.49 -26.73
N TYR A 58 -17.94 31.40 -26.27
CA TYR A 58 -18.19 31.62 -24.84
C TYR A 58 -18.81 30.39 -24.16
N LEU A 59 -19.76 29.73 -24.83
CA LEU A 59 -20.40 28.53 -24.28
C LEU A 59 -19.49 27.30 -24.35
N ALA A 60 -18.68 27.18 -25.40
CA ALA A 60 -17.63 26.17 -25.48
C ALA A 60 -16.61 26.35 -24.33
N LEU A 61 -16.15 27.58 -24.10
CA LEU A 61 -15.26 27.90 -22.98
C LEU A 61 -15.92 27.61 -21.62
N ALA A 62 -17.18 28.02 -21.42
CA ALA A 62 -17.91 27.70 -20.19
C ALA A 62 -17.99 26.17 -19.95
N CYS A 63 -18.24 25.39 -21.01
CA CYS A 63 -18.23 23.93 -20.93
C CYS A 63 -16.86 23.37 -20.55
N ILE A 64 -15.79 23.89 -21.15
CA ILE A 64 -14.41 23.54 -20.80
C ILE A 64 -14.14 23.85 -19.33
N LEU A 65 -14.53 25.05 -18.85
CA LEU A 65 -14.33 25.46 -17.46
C LEU A 65 -15.08 24.53 -16.48
N VAL A 66 -16.30 24.09 -16.82
CA VAL A 66 -17.04 23.09 -16.03
C VAL A 66 -16.26 21.77 -15.95
N GLY A 67 -15.79 21.25 -17.09
CA GLY A 67 -14.97 20.03 -17.13
C GLY A 67 -13.68 20.15 -16.32
N ALA A 68 -12.90 21.19 -16.60
CA ALA A 68 -11.57 21.39 -16.06
C ALA A 68 -11.58 21.77 -14.57
N PHE A 69 -12.50 22.63 -14.11
CA PHE A 69 -12.49 23.16 -12.73
C PHE A 69 -13.44 22.46 -11.77
N PHE A 70 -14.51 21.80 -12.26
CA PHE A 70 -15.53 21.22 -11.40
C PHE A 70 -15.63 19.70 -11.52
N LEU A 71 -15.61 19.16 -12.75
CA LEU A 71 -15.77 17.71 -12.96
C LEU A 71 -14.48 16.92 -12.80
N SER A 72 -13.33 17.52 -13.11
CA SER A 72 -12.04 16.84 -12.96
C SER A 72 -11.71 16.61 -11.48
N ARG A 73 -11.13 15.44 -11.18
CA ARG A 73 -10.69 15.04 -9.83
C ARG A 73 -9.25 14.55 -9.88
N PRO A 74 -8.47 14.71 -8.78
CA PRO A 74 -7.13 14.15 -8.70
C PRO A 74 -7.20 12.62 -8.82
N VAL A 75 -6.28 12.04 -9.60
CA VAL A 75 -6.11 10.59 -9.71
C VAL A 75 -5.18 10.07 -8.60
N ALA A 76 -4.13 10.83 -8.25
CA ALA A 76 -3.24 10.59 -7.11
C ALA A 76 -2.53 11.89 -6.70
N GLY A 77 -2.34 12.12 -5.39
CA GLY A 77 -1.54 13.23 -4.83
C GLY A 77 -1.77 14.63 -5.47
N LEU A 78 -0.67 15.32 -5.80
CA LEU A 78 -0.64 16.54 -6.63
C LEU A 78 -0.57 16.22 -8.15
N GLY A 79 -0.87 14.99 -8.53
CA GLY A 79 -0.72 14.43 -9.87
C GLY A 79 -1.82 14.83 -10.87
N THR A 80 -2.16 13.91 -11.77
CA THR A 80 -3.07 14.15 -12.90
C THR A 80 -4.51 14.39 -12.46
N PHE A 81 -5.23 15.26 -13.17
CA PHE A 81 -6.60 15.66 -12.88
C PHE A 81 -7.53 15.32 -14.05
N ARG A 82 -8.40 14.32 -13.83
CA ARG A 82 -9.25 13.73 -14.88
C ARG A 82 -10.72 13.70 -14.50
N VAL A 83 -11.59 13.81 -15.49
CA VAL A 83 -13.02 13.52 -15.30
C VAL A 83 -13.21 12.00 -15.24
N GLN A 84 -13.53 11.49 -14.04
CA GLN A 84 -13.67 10.04 -13.78
C GLN A 84 -14.79 9.40 -14.61
N MET A 85 -15.90 10.11 -14.78
CA MET A 85 -17.08 9.63 -15.52
C MET A 85 -17.28 10.51 -16.76
N PRO A 86 -16.78 10.10 -17.94
CA PRO A 86 -16.78 10.90 -19.17
C PRO A 86 -18.17 11.43 -19.57
N ILE A 87 -19.21 10.67 -19.24
CA ILE A 87 -20.60 11.02 -19.52
C ILE A 87 -20.98 12.42 -18.99
N TRP A 88 -20.45 12.84 -17.84
CA TRP A 88 -20.76 14.15 -17.29
C TRP A 88 -20.23 15.29 -18.15
N ALA A 89 -19.06 15.13 -18.77
CA ALA A 89 -18.53 16.13 -19.69
C ALA A 89 -19.38 16.22 -20.97
N TRP A 90 -19.88 15.10 -21.49
CA TRP A 90 -20.80 15.07 -22.63
C TRP A 90 -22.17 15.67 -22.31
N VAL A 91 -22.69 15.43 -21.10
CA VAL A 91 -23.90 16.10 -20.61
C VAL A 91 -23.68 17.61 -20.55
N SER A 92 -22.55 18.08 -20.00
CA SER A 92 -22.21 19.51 -19.99
C SER A 92 -22.13 20.11 -21.41
N ALA A 93 -21.52 19.39 -22.36
CA ALA A 93 -21.44 19.82 -23.76
C ALA A 93 -22.83 19.93 -24.41
N THR A 94 -23.71 18.96 -24.12
CA THR A 94 -25.10 18.94 -24.59
C THR A 94 -25.88 20.14 -24.05
N VAL A 95 -25.74 20.44 -22.75
CA VAL A 95 -26.37 21.62 -22.12
C VAL A 95 -25.84 22.93 -22.70
N ALA A 96 -24.52 23.03 -22.91
CA ALA A 96 -23.90 24.21 -23.50
C ALA A 96 -24.43 24.48 -24.92
N TYR A 97 -24.54 23.44 -25.75
CA TYR A 97 -25.11 23.57 -27.09
C TYR A 97 -26.60 23.89 -27.08
N GLY A 98 -27.39 23.26 -26.21
CA GLY A 98 -28.81 23.60 -26.03
C GLY A 98 -29.02 25.07 -25.62
N THR A 99 -28.16 25.56 -24.72
CA THR A 99 -28.14 26.97 -24.30
C THR A 99 -27.79 27.89 -25.47
N TYR A 100 -26.82 27.50 -26.30
CA TYR A 100 -26.46 28.24 -27.52
C TYR A 100 -27.64 28.32 -28.49
N ALA A 101 -28.28 27.18 -28.78
CA ALA A 101 -29.42 27.12 -29.68
C ALA A 101 -30.58 27.99 -29.16
N LEU A 102 -30.93 27.87 -27.87
CA LEU A 102 -31.95 28.71 -27.25
C LEU A 102 -31.60 30.20 -27.33
N TRP A 103 -30.37 30.57 -26.98
CA TRP A 103 -29.89 31.95 -27.07
C TRP A 103 -29.96 32.48 -28.51
N SER A 104 -29.57 31.68 -29.50
CA SER A 104 -29.61 32.02 -30.92
C SER A 104 -31.05 32.28 -31.40
N LEU A 105 -32.00 31.47 -30.96
CA LEU A 105 -33.43 31.64 -31.25
C LEU A 105 -34.02 32.89 -30.59
N LEU A 106 -33.56 33.22 -29.37
CA LEU A 106 -34.00 34.39 -28.60
C LEU A 106 -33.29 35.68 -29.00
N LEU A 107 -32.16 35.60 -29.72
CA LEU A 107 -31.30 36.74 -30.05
C LEU A 107 -32.07 37.94 -30.68
N PRO A 108 -33.01 37.76 -31.63
CA PRO A 108 -33.76 38.87 -32.19
C PRO A 108 -34.62 39.61 -31.16
N ARG A 109 -35.20 38.88 -30.19
CA ARG A 109 -35.98 39.46 -29.08
C ARG A 109 -35.06 40.17 -28.09
N LEU A 110 -33.97 39.52 -27.70
CA LEU A 110 -32.96 40.07 -26.79
C LEU A 110 -32.37 41.38 -27.32
N ARG A 111 -32.19 41.52 -28.64
CA ARG A 111 -31.70 42.78 -29.25
C ARG A 111 -32.66 43.96 -29.09
N ARG A 112 -33.98 43.70 -29.04
CA ARG A 112 -35.00 44.74 -28.85
C ARG A 112 -35.09 45.17 -27.39
N VAL A 113 -34.94 44.23 -26.47
CA VAL A 113 -35.09 44.47 -25.02
C VAL A 113 -33.80 45.00 -24.40
N VAL A 114 -32.63 44.53 -24.83
CA VAL A 114 -31.34 44.87 -24.21
C VAL A 114 -30.67 46.04 -24.98
N PRO A 115 -30.39 47.18 -24.30
CA PRO A 115 -29.74 48.33 -24.90
C PRO A 115 -28.42 48.00 -25.61
N PRO A 116 -28.10 48.64 -26.76
CA PRO A 116 -26.87 48.38 -27.51
C PRO A 116 -25.59 48.61 -26.72
N ARG A 117 -25.59 49.55 -25.77
CA ARG A 117 -24.43 49.82 -24.89
C ARG A 117 -24.15 48.65 -23.96
N ILE A 118 -25.18 48.07 -23.36
CA ILE A 118 -25.05 46.90 -22.46
C ILE A 118 -24.58 45.68 -23.24
N ARG A 119 -25.16 45.41 -24.42
CA ARG A 119 -24.73 44.28 -25.27
C ARG A 119 -23.25 44.40 -25.67
N ARG A 120 -22.80 45.58 -26.07
CA ARG A 120 -21.38 45.84 -26.38
C ARG A 120 -20.50 45.70 -25.15
N GLY A 121 -20.92 46.20 -23.99
CA GLY A 121 -20.19 46.03 -22.73
C GLY A 121 -20.00 44.55 -22.37
N LEU A 122 -21.06 43.74 -22.44
CA LEU A 122 -21.01 42.31 -22.18
C LEU A 122 -20.10 41.57 -23.17
N ASP A 123 -20.14 41.93 -24.45
CA ASP A 123 -19.30 41.34 -25.50
C ASP A 123 -17.81 41.68 -25.29
N VAL A 124 -17.50 42.94 -24.96
CA VAL A 124 -16.13 43.37 -24.61
C VAL A 124 -15.63 42.66 -23.36
N LEU A 125 -16.46 42.57 -22.31
CA LEU A 125 -16.10 41.85 -21.08
C LEU A 125 -15.85 40.36 -21.36
N GLY A 126 -16.75 39.71 -22.12
CA GLY A 126 -16.61 38.31 -22.51
C GLY A 126 -15.33 38.05 -23.32
N MET A 127 -15.05 38.88 -24.32
CA MET A 127 -13.84 38.76 -25.13
C MET A 127 -12.56 38.97 -24.31
N ASN A 128 -12.53 39.99 -23.44
CA ASN A 128 -11.38 40.23 -22.59
C ASN A 128 -11.17 39.10 -21.56
N ALA A 129 -12.24 38.50 -21.04
CA ALA A 129 -12.14 37.34 -20.15
C ALA A 129 -11.54 36.12 -20.88
N VAL A 130 -11.99 35.84 -22.11
CA VAL A 130 -11.40 34.77 -22.93
C VAL A 130 -9.93 35.04 -23.21
N LEU A 131 -9.59 36.26 -23.65
CA LEU A 131 -8.21 36.65 -23.94
C LEU A 131 -7.32 36.55 -22.70
N ALA A 132 -7.79 37.01 -21.54
CA ALA A 132 -7.05 36.92 -20.28
C ALA A 132 -6.77 35.46 -19.89
N LEU A 133 -7.74 34.55 -20.06
CA LEU A 133 -7.55 33.13 -19.79
C LEU A 133 -6.53 32.49 -20.75
N VAL A 134 -6.59 32.82 -22.04
CA VAL A 134 -5.61 32.34 -23.04
C VAL A 134 -4.21 32.87 -22.72
N LEU A 135 -4.08 34.15 -22.40
CA LEU A 135 -2.79 34.75 -22.04
C LEU A 135 -2.24 34.17 -20.74
N ALA A 136 -3.09 33.95 -19.73
CA ALA A 136 -2.69 33.28 -18.49
C ALA A 136 -2.22 31.84 -18.73
N GLU A 137 -2.93 31.08 -19.57
CA GLU A 137 -2.55 29.72 -19.96
C GLU A 137 -1.19 29.70 -20.65
N VAL A 138 -0.96 30.59 -21.62
CA VAL A 138 0.34 30.71 -22.31
C VAL A 138 1.44 31.13 -21.33
N ALA A 139 1.19 32.15 -20.51
CA ALA A 139 2.16 32.65 -19.54
C ALA A 139 2.56 31.58 -18.51
N LEU A 140 1.61 30.79 -18.01
CA LEU A 140 1.91 29.72 -17.06
C LEU A 140 2.67 28.56 -17.71
N ARG A 141 2.36 28.22 -18.97
CA ARG A 141 3.13 27.20 -19.71
C ARG A 141 4.56 27.63 -19.97
N VAL A 142 4.75 28.86 -20.45
CA VAL A 142 6.08 29.43 -20.66
C VAL A 142 6.82 29.57 -19.33
N GLY A 143 6.14 30.03 -18.27
CA GLY A 143 6.71 30.08 -16.93
C GLY A 143 7.16 28.70 -16.45
N GLY A 144 6.35 27.67 -16.65
CA GLY A 144 6.66 26.29 -16.27
C GLY A 144 7.84 25.67 -17.01
N THR A 145 8.20 26.16 -18.20
CA THR A 145 9.41 25.70 -18.90
C THR A 145 10.69 26.27 -18.30
N PHE A 146 10.64 27.47 -17.70
CA PHE A 146 11.81 28.12 -17.10
C PHE A 146 11.90 27.91 -15.59
N TRP A 147 10.75 27.75 -14.91
CA TRP A 147 10.64 27.54 -13.47
C TRP A 147 9.83 26.26 -13.18
N PRO A 148 10.43 25.08 -13.42
CA PRO A 148 9.81 23.82 -13.05
C PRO A 148 9.54 23.82 -11.54
N SER A 149 8.27 23.80 -11.17
CA SER A 149 7.82 23.77 -9.78
C SER A 149 6.63 22.84 -9.64
N PRO A 150 6.33 22.34 -8.43
CA PRO A 150 5.18 21.45 -8.23
C PRO A 150 3.87 22.09 -8.69
N LEU A 151 3.75 23.43 -8.65
CA LEU A 151 2.58 24.15 -9.15
C LEU A 151 2.48 24.17 -10.68
N LEU A 152 3.60 24.37 -11.38
CA LEU A 152 3.65 24.60 -12.83
C LEU A 152 3.98 23.34 -13.64
N MET A 153 4.24 22.20 -12.97
CA MET A 153 4.69 20.99 -13.64
C MET A 153 3.60 20.35 -14.51
N ALA A 154 3.82 20.30 -15.82
CA ALA A 154 2.93 19.63 -16.76
C ALA A 154 3.12 18.11 -16.72
N PRO A 155 2.06 17.29 -16.87
CA PRO A 155 2.19 15.84 -17.01
C PRO A 155 3.05 15.41 -18.21
N SER A 156 3.10 16.23 -19.25
CA SER A 156 3.91 16.01 -20.47
C SER A 156 5.37 16.42 -20.33
N ALA A 157 5.79 16.98 -19.19
CA ALA A 157 7.19 17.36 -18.99
C ALA A 157 8.10 16.11 -18.96
N PRO A 158 9.35 16.21 -19.44
CA PRO A 158 10.30 15.11 -19.38
C PRO A 158 10.40 14.53 -17.96
N PRO A 159 10.46 13.19 -17.79
CA PRO A 159 10.53 12.57 -16.46
C PRO A 159 11.62 13.15 -15.56
N GLN A 160 12.78 13.50 -16.11
CA GLN A 160 13.90 14.12 -15.39
C GLN A 160 13.50 15.48 -14.79
N VAL A 161 12.78 16.30 -15.56
CA VAL A 161 12.30 17.62 -15.12
C VAL A 161 11.21 17.46 -14.05
N ARG A 162 10.33 16.47 -14.20
CA ARG A 162 9.30 16.17 -13.17
C ARG A 162 9.93 15.73 -11.86
N ARG A 163 10.94 14.87 -11.91
CA ARG A 163 11.73 14.44 -10.74
C ARG A 163 12.43 15.63 -10.06
N GLY A 164 13.11 16.47 -10.83
CA GLY A 164 13.82 17.63 -10.31
C GLY A 164 12.90 18.70 -9.70
N ALA A 165 11.63 18.76 -10.11
CA ALA A 165 10.69 19.79 -9.64
C ALA A 165 10.37 19.72 -8.14
N ASN A 166 10.55 18.56 -7.52
CA ASN A 166 10.35 18.35 -6.08
C ASN A 166 11.66 18.39 -5.28
N ARG A 167 12.82 18.52 -5.93
CA ARG A 167 14.11 18.67 -5.25
C ARG A 167 14.25 20.10 -4.73
N GLY A 168 14.70 20.22 -3.48
CA GLY A 168 15.07 21.52 -2.93
C GLY A 168 16.40 22.00 -3.54
N PRO A 169 16.63 23.32 -3.65
CA PRO A 169 17.91 23.84 -4.11
C PRO A 169 19.05 23.47 -3.15
N PRO A 170 20.28 23.26 -3.66
CA PRO A 170 21.46 23.02 -2.84
C PRO A 170 21.64 24.09 -1.75
N GLY A 171 22.01 23.65 -0.55
CA GLY A 171 22.23 24.54 0.60
C GLY A 171 20.96 25.10 1.25
N GLN A 172 19.76 24.75 0.77
CA GLN A 172 18.52 25.13 1.46
C GLN A 172 18.50 24.55 2.87
N ILE A 173 18.31 25.41 3.87
CA ILE A 173 18.22 24.98 5.28
C ILE A 173 16.84 24.38 5.57
N ARG A 174 16.83 23.18 6.14
CA ARG A 174 15.64 22.49 6.68
C ARG A 174 15.97 21.91 8.06
N PHE A 175 15.16 22.25 9.06
CA PHE A 175 15.41 21.89 10.46
C PHE A 175 16.87 22.11 10.87
N ASN A 176 17.38 23.32 10.61
CA ASN A 176 18.76 23.67 10.93
C ASN A 176 19.84 22.83 10.21
N PHE A 177 19.54 22.16 9.10
CA PHE A 177 20.51 21.36 8.35
C PHE A 177 20.40 21.64 6.83
N PRO A 178 21.50 21.86 6.09
CA PRO A 178 21.47 22.16 4.66
C PRO A 178 21.20 20.92 3.80
N LEU A 179 20.49 21.09 2.68
CA LEU A 179 20.47 20.09 1.60
C LEU A 179 21.83 20.03 0.89
N ASN A 180 22.25 18.83 0.48
CA ASN A 180 23.49 18.64 -0.30
C ASN A 180 23.37 19.13 -1.75
N GLN A 181 24.45 19.03 -2.53
CA GLN A 181 24.47 19.45 -3.96
C GLN A 181 23.43 18.70 -4.83
N GLY A 182 23.05 17.48 -4.45
CA GLY A 182 22.02 16.69 -5.13
C GLY A 182 20.58 17.08 -4.76
N GLY A 183 20.40 17.94 -3.76
CA GLY A 183 19.10 18.31 -3.21
C GLY A 183 18.54 17.29 -2.22
N HIS A 184 19.38 16.37 -1.71
CA HIS A 184 19.01 15.36 -0.72
C HIS A 184 19.20 15.91 0.70
N TYR A 185 18.37 15.44 1.65
CA TYR A 185 18.42 15.89 3.05
C TYR A 185 19.45 15.08 3.84
N ASP A 186 20.71 15.29 3.47
CA ASP A 186 21.87 14.62 4.05
C ASP A 186 23.16 15.39 3.77
N SER A 187 24.27 14.90 4.32
CA SER A 187 25.62 15.36 3.99
C SER A 187 25.98 15.09 2.52
N GLU A 188 27.10 15.66 2.07
CA GLU A 188 27.57 15.46 0.69
C GLU A 188 28.00 14.01 0.46
N PHE A 189 27.40 13.39 -0.56
CA PHE A 189 27.73 12.02 -0.93
C PHE A 189 29.09 11.95 -1.58
N LYS A 190 29.91 11.01 -1.11
CA LYS A 190 31.25 10.74 -1.65
C LYS A 190 31.26 9.34 -2.24
N PRO A 191 31.99 9.08 -3.33
CA PRO A 191 32.14 7.71 -3.81
C PRO A 191 32.85 6.85 -2.76
N ALA A 192 32.62 5.53 -2.77
CA ALA A 192 33.22 4.59 -1.81
C ALA A 192 34.75 4.70 -1.73
N SER A 193 35.41 4.95 -2.87
CA SER A 193 36.86 5.21 -2.93
C SER A 193 37.37 6.41 -2.11
N ALA A 194 36.48 7.31 -1.70
CA ALA A 194 36.80 8.53 -0.95
C ALA A 194 36.43 8.46 0.54
N VAL A 195 35.94 7.31 1.01
CA VAL A 195 35.61 7.08 2.43
C VAL A 195 36.28 5.80 2.95
N PRO A 196 36.58 5.69 4.25
CA PRO A 196 37.40 4.61 4.78
C PRO A 196 36.65 3.28 5.02
N GLY A 197 35.31 3.28 4.95
CA GLY A 197 34.48 2.12 5.26
C GLY A 197 33.33 1.94 4.27
N PRO A 198 32.46 0.94 4.49
CA PRO A 198 31.41 0.61 3.55
C PRO A 198 30.43 1.76 3.31
N VAL A 199 30.02 1.94 2.06
CA VAL A 199 28.99 2.91 1.66
C VAL A 199 27.67 2.19 1.43
N VAL A 200 26.64 2.64 2.15
CA VAL A 200 25.26 2.19 1.95
C VAL A 200 24.45 3.35 1.38
N VAL A 201 23.79 3.15 0.25
CA VAL A 201 22.85 4.16 -0.29
C VAL A 201 21.42 3.74 0.04
N SER A 202 20.74 4.56 0.81
CA SER A 202 19.34 4.41 1.18
C SER A 202 18.45 5.25 0.27
N ILE A 203 17.62 4.63 -0.57
CA ILE A 203 16.75 5.30 -1.54
C ILE A 203 15.30 5.34 -1.02
N GLY A 204 14.62 6.48 -1.10
CA GLY A 204 13.21 6.59 -0.71
C GLY A 204 12.53 7.90 -1.14
N ASP A 205 11.28 8.09 -0.71
CA ASP A 205 10.45 9.26 -1.01
C ASP A 205 10.52 10.38 0.04
N SER A 206 9.37 10.94 0.44
CA SER A 206 9.26 11.89 1.53
C SER A 206 9.70 11.31 2.88
N TYR A 207 9.70 9.98 3.05
CA TYR A 207 10.36 9.37 4.20
C TYR A 207 11.86 9.65 4.20
N SER A 208 12.55 9.44 3.07
CA SER A 208 13.97 9.82 2.93
C SER A 208 14.17 11.34 2.95
N TYR A 209 13.25 12.14 2.42
CA TYR A 209 13.38 13.60 2.56
C TYR A 209 13.35 14.07 4.03
N GLY A 210 12.77 13.27 4.93
CA GLY A 210 12.73 13.50 6.37
C GLY A 210 11.71 14.58 6.78
N THR A 211 10.87 14.24 7.77
CA THR A 211 9.97 15.18 8.47
C THR A 211 10.47 15.55 9.86
N VAL A 212 11.64 15.04 10.24
CA VAL A 212 12.36 15.34 11.48
C VAL A 212 13.71 15.98 11.15
N PRO A 213 14.39 16.66 12.10
CA PRO A 213 15.76 17.10 11.90
C PRO A 213 16.68 15.93 11.56
N HIS A 214 17.68 16.17 10.68
CA HIS A 214 18.62 15.17 10.17
C HIS A 214 19.18 14.23 11.26
N ALA A 215 19.63 14.79 12.40
CA ALA A 215 20.16 14.01 13.53
C ALA A 215 19.19 12.99 14.17
N PHE A 216 17.89 13.07 13.85
CA PHE A 216 16.84 12.16 14.31
C PHE A 216 16.28 11.30 13.18
N HIS A 217 16.71 11.50 11.94
CA HIS A 217 16.24 10.74 10.79
C HIS A 217 16.68 9.27 10.88
N PHE A 218 15.85 8.31 10.44
CA PHE A 218 16.14 6.89 10.62
C PHE A 218 17.45 6.43 9.97
N THR A 219 17.88 7.03 8.85
CA THR A 219 19.19 6.70 8.23
C THR A 219 20.35 7.18 9.08
N THR A 220 20.26 8.39 9.64
CA THR A 220 21.29 8.97 10.52
C THR A 220 21.33 8.25 11.87
N VAL A 221 20.17 7.84 12.40
CA VAL A 221 20.12 6.96 13.57
C VAL A 221 20.79 5.62 13.24
N ALA A 222 20.52 5.03 12.07
CA ALA A 222 21.13 3.77 11.69
C ALA A 222 22.65 3.87 11.55
N GLU A 223 23.14 4.94 10.93
CA GLU A 223 24.58 5.23 10.76
C GLU A 223 25.29 5.34 12.12
N GLN A 224 24.68 6.04 13.08
CA GLN A 224 25.23 6.20 14.43
C GLN A 224 25.34 4.87 15.20
N GLU A 225 24.48 3.89 14.89
CA GLU A 225 24.48 2.56 15.52
C GLU A 225 25.50 1.60 14.87
N ILE A 226 26.05 1.92 13.69
CA ILE A 226 27.06 1.12 12.99
C ILE A 226 28.33 1.95 12.72
N PRO A 227 29.25 2.05 13.71
CA PRO A 227 30.47 2.84 13.53
C PRO A 227 31.31 2.38 12.32
N GLY A 228 31.69 3.34 11.48
CA GLY A 228 32.56 3.09 10.32
C GLY A 228 31.83 2.72 9.03
N VAL A 229 30.50 2.72 9.02
CA VAL A 229 29.67 2.63 7.80
C VAL A 229 29.10 4.01 7.50
N GLU A 230 29.14 4.41 6.23
CA GLU A 230 28.51 5.65 5.75
C GLU A 230 27.13 5.30 5.15
N ILE A 231 26.06 5.96 5.60
CA ILE A 231 24.70 5.71 5.09
C ILE A 231 24.14 6.97 4.43
N TYR A 232 24.13 6.98 3.09
CA TYR A 232 23.63 8.09 2.30
C TYR A 232 22.12 8.02 2.09
N ASN A 233 21.41 9.04 2.55
CA ASN A 233 19.97 9.18 2.44
C ASN A 233 19.56 9.87 1.14
N MET A 234 19.37 9.09 0.10
CA MET A 234 19.03 9.53 -1.26
C MET A 234 17.52 9.55 -1.48
N GLY A 235 16.91 10.72 -1.44
CA GLY A 235 15.47 10.83 -1.65
C GLY A 235 14.93 12.24 -1.49
N TYR A 236 13.74 12.45 -2.03
CA TYR A 236 13.00 13.71 -1.95
C TYR A 236 11.51 13.44 -2.07
N PRO A 237 10.61 14.41 -1.83
CA PRO A 237 9.18 14.14 -1.75
C PRO A 237 8.56 13.79 -3.09
N GLN A 238 7.46 13.01 -3.05
CA GLN A 238 6.59 12.73 -4.20
C GLN A 238 7.31 12.06 -5.38
N ILE A 239 8.23 11.16 -5.06
CA ILE A 239 8.74 10.14 -5.98
C ILE A 239 8.25 8.78 -5.50
N GLY A 240 8.31 7.79 -6.38
CA GLY A 240 7.96 6.41 -6.06
C GLY A 240 8.85 5.41 -6.81
N PRO A 241 8.49 4.13 -6.90
CA PRO A 241 9.39 3.07 -7.37
C PRO A 241 9.99 3.30 -8.76
N SER A 242 9.25 3.88 -9.70
CA SER A 242 9.80 4.19 -11.03
C SER A 242 10.90 5.26 -10.99
N ASP A 243 10.84 6.17 -10.02
CA ASP A 243 11.86 7.20 -9.82
C ASP A 243 13.00 6.68 -8.93
N TYR A 244 12.73 5.78 -7.99
CA TYR A 244 13.79 5.07 -7.24
C TYR A 244 14.70 4.27 -8.17
N LEU A 245 14.14 3.61 -9.19
CA LEU A 245 14.92 2.91 -10.22
C LEU A 245 15.85 3.87 -10.98
N TYR A 246 15.37 5.08 -11.27
CA TYR A 246 16.20 6.12 -11.89
C TYR A 246 17.32 6.59 -10.96
N LEU A 247 17.02 6.81 -9.67
CA LEU A 247 18.03 7.18 -8.68
C LEU A 247 19.07 6.07 -8.52
N LEU A 248 18.65 4.82 -8.48
CA LEU A 248 19.53 3.66 -8.44
C LEU A 248 20.52 3.69 -9.61
N GLU A 249 20.02 3.78 -10.84
CA GLU A 249 20.84 3.70 -12.06
C GLU A 249 21.78 4.91 -12.24
N HIS A 250 21.32 6.11 -11.90
CA HIS A 250 22.00 7.34 -12.31
C HIS A 250 22.64 8.14 -11.16
N GLU A 251 22.33 7.83 -9.90
CA GLU A 251 22.85 8.56 -8.74
C GLU A 251 23.46 7.64 -7.68
N ALA A 252 22.83 6.50 -7.35
CA ALA A 252 23.33 5.58 -6.34
C ALA A 252 24.50 4.74 -6.85
N LEU A 253 24.34 4.01 -7.96
CA LEU A 253 25.40 3.15 -8.50
C LEU A 253 26.69 3.91 -8.89
N PRO A 254 26.64 5.15 -9.39
CA PRO A 254 27.86 5.95 -9.59
C PRO A 254 28.67 6.25 -8.33
N LEU A 255 28.10 6.09 -7.12
CA LEU A 255 28.83 6.21 -5.85
C LEU A 255 29.60 4.94 -5.49
N ASP A 256 29.47 3.87 -6.27
CA ASP A 256 30.08 2.55 -6.05
C ASP A 256 29.75 1.95 -4.65
N PRO A 257 28.46 1.86 -4.27
CA PRO A 257 28.08 1.47 -2.91
C PRO A 257 28.25 -0.04 -2.67
N ASP A 258 28.55 -0.42 -1.43
CA ASP A 258 28.61 -1.81 -0.97
C ASP A 258 27.22 -2.42 -0.76
N LEU A 259 26.20 -1.58 -0.56
CA LEU A 259 24.80 -2.00 -0.40
C LEU A 259 23.85 -0.88 -0.82
N VAL A 260 22.76 -1.23 -1.51
CA VAL A 260 21.62 -0.34 -1.70
C VAL A 260 20.43 -0.83 -0.88
N VAL A 261 19.81 0.08 -0.13
CA VAL A 261 18.58 -0.16 0.61
C VAL A 261 17.46 0.71 0.03
N VAL A 262 16.36 0.10 -0.40
CA VAL A 262 15.18 0.86 -0.89
C VAL A 262 14.10 0.86 0.19
N ASN A 263 13.77 2.06 0.68
CA ASN A 263 12.70 2.29 1.64
C ASN A 263 11.37 2.43 0.89
N LEU A 264 10.50 1.42 1.02
CA LEU A 264 9.19 1.39 0.38
C LEU A 264 8.12 1.81 1.38
N PHE A 265 7.52 2.98 1.18
CA PHE A 265 6.36 3.39 1.95
C PHE A 265 5.09 2.79 1.34
N LEU A 266 4.54 1.79 2.00
CA LEU A 266 3.44 1.01 1.42
C LEU A 266 2.14 1.81 1.31
N GLY A 267 2.02 2.94 2.03
CA GLY A 267 0.88 3.85 1.97
C GLY A 267 0.64 4.50 0.60
N ASN A 268 1.71 4.72 -0.19
CA ASN A 268 1.67 5.32 -1.52
C ASN A 268 2.37 4.47 -2.59
N ASP A 269 3.56 3.89 -2.34
CA ASP A 269 4.45 3.30 -3.35
C ASP A 269 3.80 2.14 -4.12
N VAL A 270 2.95 1.36 -3.44
CA VAL A 270 2.21 0.24 -4.05
C VAL A 270 1.22 0.74 -5.10
N THR A 271 0.69 1.95 -4.90
CA THR A 271 -0.25 2.61 -5.81
C THR A 271 0.43 3.62 -6.74
N ASP A 272 1.67 4.01 -6.44
CA ASP A 272 2.47 4.98 -7.19
C ASP A 272 3.15 4.31 -8.38
N GLY A 273 2.34 3.76 -9.27
CA GLY A 273 2.73 3.58 -10.65
C GLY A 273 2.52 4.90 -11.39
N PRO A 274 3.25 5.18 -12.49
CA PRO A 274 2.70 6.04 -13.53
C PRO A 274 1.34 5.43 -13.86
N GLY A 275 0.26 6.06 -13.40
CA GLY A 275 -1.08 5.48 -13.52
C GLY A 275 -1.25 4.99 -14.95
N MET A 276 -1.75 3.75 -15.10
CA MET A 276 -2.22 3.11 -16.34
C MET A 276 -2.09 4.07 -17.51
N PRO A 277 -1.12 3.93 -18.46
CA PRO A 277 -0.72 4.99 -19.38
C PRO A 277 -1.93 5.79 -19.84
N MET A 278 -2.18 6.89 -19.11
CA MET A 278 -3.46 7.56 -19.25
C MET A 278 -3.34 8.21 -20.61
N GLY A 279 -4.23 7.81 -21.53
CA GLY A 279 -4.28 8.41 -22.85
C GLY A 279 -4.22 9.94 -22.77
N PRO A 280 -3.89 10.61 -23.88
CA PRO A 280 -3.71 12.05 -23.90
C PRO A 280 -4.87 12.78 -23.18
N PRO A 281 -4.60 13.89 -22.47
CA PRO A 281 -5.64 14.64 -21.79
C PRO A 281 -6.75 15.03 -22.75
N ARG A 282 -7.99 14.74 -22.36
CA ARG A 282 -9.18 15.04 -23.17
C ARG A 282 -9.50 16.52 -23.02
N TRP A 283 -10.20 17.10 -23.99
CA TRP A 283 -10.52 18.53 -24.01
C TRP A 283 -11.24 19.06 -22.75
N TYR A 284 -11.83 18.20 -21.93
CA TYR A 284 -12.50 18.57 -20.67
C TYR A 284 -11.72 18.19 -19.41
N ASP A 285 -10.57 17.52 -19.54
CA ASP A 285 -9.73 17.17 -18.41
C ASP A 285 -8.93 18.42 -17.98
N ALA A 286 -8.75 18.63 -16.68
CA ALA A 286 -7.98 19.77 -16.18
C ALA A 286 -6.52 19.73 -16.65
N ASP A 287 -5.97 18.53 -16.87
CA ASP A 287 -4.61 18.32 -17.42
C ASP A 287 -4.40 18.96 -18.81
N SER A 288 -5.46 19.29 -19.55
CA SER A 288 -5.37 20.05 -20.80
C SER A 288 -5.09 21.54 -20.58
N TYR A 289 -5.24 22.06 -19.35
CA TYR A 289 -5.22 23.49 -19.03
C TYR A 289 -4.37 23.77 -17.78
N MET A 290 -3.21 24.40 -17.96
CA MET A 290 -2.29 24.76 -16.88
C MET A 290 -2.95 25.69 -15.84
N VAL A 291 -3.81 26.63 -16.26
CA VAL A 291 -4.57 27.48 -15.31
C VAL A 291 -5.41 26.61 -14.35
N ALA A 292 -6.04 25.55 -14.86
CA ALA A 292 -6.85 24.65 -14.05
C ALA A 292 -5.99 23.78 -13.12
N VAL A 293 -4.86 23.28 -13.61
CA VAL A 293 -3.88 22.53 -12.81
C VAL A 293 -3.35 23.39 -11.66
N VAL A 294 -2.86 24.60 -11.96
CA VAL A 294 -2.33 25.54 -10.96
C VAL A 294 -3.39 25.89 -9.92
N TRP A 295 -4.61 26.21 -10.35
CA TRP A 295 -5.72 26.49 -9.44
C TRP A 295 -5.99 25.32 -8.49
N ARG A 296 -6.05 24.09 -9.02
CA ARG A 296 -6.31 22.89 -8.21
C ARG A 296 -5.19 22.58 -7.25
N ARG A 297 -3.93 22.62 -7.71
CA ARG A 297 -2.76 22.41 -6.84
C ARG A 297 -2.67 23.49 -5.78
N TRP A 298 -2.95 24.74 -6.11
CA TRP A 298 -3.03 25.83 -5.14
C TRP A 298 -4.14 25.59 -4.11
N GLN A 299 -5.32 25.10 -4.52
CA GLN A 299 -6.38 24.74 -3.58
C GLN A 299 -5.97 23.58 -2.66
N ILE A 300 -5.29 22.56 -3.20
CA ILE A 300 -4.74 21.45 -2.42
C ILE A 300 -3.73 21.98 -1.40
N MET A 301 -2.73 22.75 -1.84
CA MET A 301 -1.72 23.35 -0.96
C MET A 301 -2.32 24.29 0.08
N ARG A 302 -3.37 25.04 -0.26
CA ARG A 302 -4.07 25.94 0.67
C ARG A 302 -4.85 25.18 1.74
N ARG A 303 -5.44 24.03 1.40
CA ARG A 303 -6.12 23.12 2.34
C ARG A 303 -5.10 22.36 3.18
N ALA A 304 -4.05 21.86 2.55
CA ALA A 304 -2.90 21.21 3.16
C ALA A 304 -1.93 22.23 3.78
N ARG A 305 -2.42 23.37 4.33
CA ARG A 305 -1.56 24.30 5.08
C ARG A 305 -1.03 23.55 6.30
N LEU A 306 0.13 22.96 6.08
CA LEU A 306 0.95 22.13 6.94
C LEU A 306 1.30 22.88 8.22
N ALA A 307 1.12 22.22 9.35
CA ALA A 307 1.56 22.72 10.64
C ALA A 307 3.08 22.68 10.83
N HIS A 308 3.86 22.20 9.86
CA HIS A 308 5.31 22.39 9.82
C HIS A 308 5.71 23.09 8.52
N ARG A 309 5.43 24.40 8.44
CA ARG A 309 6.49 25.28 7.92
C ARG A 309 7.67 24.99 8.84
N ALA A 310 8.59 24.12 8.41
CA ALA A 310 9.89 23.99 9.03
C ALA A 310 10.35 25.44 9.25
N GLU A 311 10.37 25.85 10.51
CA GLU A 311 10.78 27.19 10.86
C GLU A 311 12.15 27.34 10.22
N VAL A 312 12.28 28.32 9.33
CA VAL A 312 13.56 28.66 8.73
C VAL A 312 14.37 29.28 9.85
N THR A 313 14.94 28.42 10.66
CA THR A 313 15.88 28.76 11.72
C THR A 313 17.24 28.89 11.05
N ALA A 314 17.82 30.08 11.17
CA ALA A 314 19.00 30.48 10.41
C ALA A 314 20.30 29.84 10.90
N ASP A 315 20.29 29.15 12.03
CA ASP A 315 21.49 28.58 12.64
C ASP A 315 21.71 27.13 12.17
N PRO A 316 22.64 26.86 11.25
CA PRO A 316 22.88 25.50 10.79
C PRO A 316 23.63 24.67 11.84
N ASN A 317 23.42 23.35 11.81
CA ASN A 317 24.19 22.34 12.55
C ASN A 317 24.02 22.36 14.08
N LEU A 318 22.79 22.60 14.55
CA LEU A 318 22.47 22.40 15.96
C LEU A 318 22.68 20.94 16.40
N THR A 319 23.20 20.75 17.61
CA THR A 319 23.33 19.44 18.22
C THR A 319 21.96 18.82 18.54
N ARG A 320 21.92 17.50 18.74
CA ARG A 320 20.69 16.77 19.08
C ARG A 320 19.99 17.34 20.34
N GLY A 321 20.78 17.80 21.33
CA GLY A 321 20.26 18.43 22.55
C GLY A 321 19.67 19.82 22.30
N GLU A 322 20.32 20.65 21.49
CA GLU A 322 19.81 21.98 21.11
C GLU A 322 18.56 21.88 20.25
N LEU A 323 18.52 20.92 19.33
CA LEU A 323 17.33 20.61 18.53
C LEU A 323 16.13 20.26 19.40
N ALA A 324 16.31 19.49 20.48
CA ALA A 324 15.24 19.17 21.42
C ALA A 324 14.72 20.40 22.20
N VAL A 325 15.51 21.47 22.32
CA VAL A 325 15.06 22.75 22.90
C VAL A 325 14.25 23.55 21.88
N VAL A 326 14.71 23.62 20.63
CA VAL A 326 14.01 24.33 19.53
C VAL A 326 12.71 23.62 19.16
N TYR A 327 12.73 22.29 19.17
CA TYR A 327 11.62 21.43 18.82
C TYR A 327 11.30 20.48 19.99
N PRO A 328 10.58 20.94 21.03
CA PRO A 328 10.28 20.14 22.21
C PRO A 328 9.55 18.82 21.93
N TRP A 329 8.82 18.76 20.82
CA TRP A 329 8.12 17.56 20.34
C TRP A 329 9.06 16.41 19.95
N LEU A 330 10.36 16.67 19.75
CA LEU A 330 11.37 15.63 19.55
C LEU A 330 11.57 14.77 20.80
N ALA A 331 11.42 15.36 21.99
CA ALA A 331 11.59 14.69 23.27
C ALA A 331 10.25 14.22 23.87
N ASP A 332 9.17 14.96 23.63
CA ASP A 332 7.82 14.64 24.10
C ASP A 332 6.79 14.75 22.95
N PRO A 333 6.33 13.63 22.37
CA PRO A 333 5.36 13.67 21.27
C PRO A 333 4.02 14.30 21.66
N PHE A 334 3.70 14.42 22.95
CA PHE A 334 2.48 15.12 23.40
C PHE A 334 2.54 16.64 23.20
N LEU A 335 3.72 17.21 22.93
CA LEU A 335 3.91 18.63 22.61
C LEU A 335 3.77 18.93 21.11
N GLU A 336 3.58 17.90 20.30
CA GLU A 336 3.48 18.03 18.87
C GLU A 336 2.16 18.68 18.44
N LYS A 337 2.23 19.53 17.41
CA LYS A 337 1.04 20.16 16.81
C LYS A 337 0.61 19.34 15.59
N PRO A 338 -0.71 19.16 15.36
CA PRO A 338 -1.18 18.31 14.27
C PRO A 338 -0.79 18.87 12.91
N SER A 339 -0.12 18.08 12.06
CA SER A 339 0.30 18.46 10.70
C SER A 339 -0.87 18.83 9.79
N PHE A 340 -1.91 18.00 9.83
CA PHE A 340 -3.17 18.21 9.12
C PHE A 340 -4.33 18.33 10.11
N SER A 341 -5.45 18.93 9.68
CA SER A 341 -6.70 18.83 10.44
C SER A 341 -7.20 17.38 10.45
N ARG A 342 -7.92 16.98 11.50
CA ARG A 342 -8.40 15.60 11.68
C ARG A 342 -9.20 15.10 10.50
N GLU A 343 -10.04 15.94 9.90
CA GLU A 343 -10.87 15.58 8.75
C GLU A 343 -10.02 15.24 7.51
N VAL A 344 -9.02 16.07 7.22
CA VAL A 344 -8.09 15.87 6.09
C VAL A 344 -7.22 14.64 6.32
N PHE A 345 -6.70 14.46 7.53
CA PHE A 345 -5.93 13.29 7.90
C PHE A 345 -6.73 12.00 7.68
N LEU A 346 -7.96 11.92 8.22
CA LEU A 346 -8.81 10.75 8.02
C LEU A 346 -9.20 10.52 6.55
N GLU A 347 -9.34 11.57 5.75
CA GLU A 347 -9.57 11.44 4.31
C GLU A 347 -8.37 10.80 3.59
N ILE A 348 -7.14 11.19 3.97
CA ILE A 348 -5.89 10.62 3.46
C ILE A 348 -5.78 9.15 3.85
N GLU A 349 -5.89 8.85 5.14
CA GLU A 349 -5.79 7.48 5.66
C GLU A 349 -6.84 6.55 5.02
N ALA A 350 -8.10 6.98 4.94
CA ALA A 350 -9.16 6.19 4.34
C ALA A 350 -9.00 6.03 2.81
N ARG A 351 -8.35 6.97 2.13
CA ARG A 351 -7.98 6.83 0.72
C ARG A 351 -6.86 5.80 0.57
N ASN A 352 -5.80 5.92 1.35
CA ASN A 352 -4.65 5.01 1.30
C ASN A 352 -5.11 3.57 1.62
N ALA A 353 -5.88 3.36 2.70
CA ALA A 353 -6.45 2.07 3.07
C ALA A 353 -7.26 1.43 1.93
N ARG A 354 -8.12 2.20 1.25
CA ARG A 354 -8.87 1.67 0.08
C ARG A 354 -7.96 1.32 -1.09
N GLY A 355 -6.89 2.08 -1.31
CA GLY A 355 -5.93 1.84 -2.37
C GLY A 355 -5.14 0.54 -2.17
N ILE A 356 -4.69 0.27 -0.94
CA ILE A 356 -3.67 -0.77 -0.69
C ILE A 356 -4.23 -2.02 0.01
N CYS A 357 -5.36 -1.91 0.71
CA CYS A 357 -5.95 -3.01 1.48
C CYS A 357 -7.05 -3.78 0.72
N THR A 358 -7.29 -3.49 -0.57
CA THR A 358 -8.36 -4.12 -1.35
C THR A 358 -7.87 -5.32 -2.19
N PRO A 359 -8.67 -6.40 -2.31
CA PRO A 359 -8.27 -7.62 -3.03
C PRO A 359 -8.00 -7.47 -4.54
N ASP A 360 -8.68 -6.54 -5.21
CA ASP A 360 -8.71 -6.42 -6.67
C ASP A 360 -7.73 -5.37 -7.22
N ALA A 361 -6.83 -4.84 -6.39
CA ALA A 361 -5.86 -3.84 -6.82
C ALA A 361 -4.72 -4.50 -7.63
N GLY A 362 -4.59 -4.11 -8.90
CA GLY A 362 -3.52 -4.58 -9.78
C GLY A 362 -2.19 -3.92 -9.42
N HIS A 363 -1.24 -4.72 -8.91
CA HIS A 363 0.10 -4.29 -8.48
C HIS A 363 1.21 -4.83 -9.39
N GLU A 364 0.88 -5.34 -10.57
CA GLU A 364 1.83 -5.98 -11.48
C GLU A 364 2.96 -5.03 -11.87
N ARG A 365 2.63 -3.76 -12.14
CA ARG A 365 3.62 -2.75 -12.49
C ARG A 365 4.57 -2.43 -11.34
N PHE A 366 4.05 -2.36 -10.12
CA PHE A 366 4.85 -2.15 -8.92
C PHE A 366 5.90 -3.27 -8.77
N PHE A 367 5.47 -4.53 -8.80
CA PHE A 367 6.37 -5.68 -8.72
C PHE A 367 7.33 -5.78 -9.91
N GLN A 368 6.90 -5.39 -11.12
CA GLN A 368 7.77 -5.32 -12.29
C GLN A 368 8.90 -4.32 -12.08
N THR A 369 8.61 -3.14 -11.51
CA THR A 369 9.62 -2.12 -11.21
C THR A 369 10.58 -2.57 -10.10
N LEU A 370 10.11 -3.27 -9.06
CA LEU A 370 11.01 -3.88 -8.08
C LEU A 370 11.95 -4.90 -8.72
N ALA A 371 11.42 -5.77 -9.60
CA ALA A 371 12.25 -6.71 -10.35
C ALA A 371 13.23 -6.02 -11.31
N ASP A 372 12.89 -4.84 -11.83
CA ASP A 372 13.79 -4.03 -12.66
C ASP A 372 14.95 -3.48 -11.80
N MET A 373 14.68 -3.02 -10.56
CA MET A 373 15.74 -2.58 -9.63
C MET A 373 16.71 -3.72 -9.28
N GLU A 374 16.18 -4.89 -8.91
CA GLU A 374 17.01 -6.07 -8.63
C GLU A 374 17.94 -6.38 -9.81
N ARG A 375 17.42 -6.34 -11.05
CA ARG A 375 18.21 -6.58 -12.27
C ARG A 375 19.25 -5.51 -12.56
N VAL A 376 19.02 -4.25 -12.18
CA VAL A 376 20.03 -3.19 -12.32
C VAL A 376 21.13 -3.39 -11.29
N ALA A 377 20.77 -3.62 -10.02
CA ALA A 377 21.72 -3.85 -8.94
C ALA A 377 22.58 -5.11 -9.17
N GLU A 378 21.97 -6.22 -9.59
CA GLU A 378 22.66 -7.48 -9.91
C GLU A 378 23.69 -7.30 -11.05
N ARG A 379 23.33 -6.55 -12.10
CA ARG A 379 24.26 -6.24 -13.21
C ARG A 379 25.44 -5.37 -12.78
N ALA A 380 25.25 -4.56 -11.74
CA ALA A 380 26.30 -3.76 -11.14
C ALA A 380 27.08 -4.51 -10.03
N HIS A 381 26.70 -5.77 -9.74
CA HIS A 381 27.26 -6.56 -8.64
C HIS A 381 27.10 -5.90 -7.25
N VAL A 382 26.04 -5.10 -7.08
CA VAL A 382 25.72 -4.43 -5.81
C VAL A 382 24.52 -5.12 -5.15
N PRO A 383 24.63 -5.59 -3.89
CA PRO A 383 23.49 -6.11 -3.14
C PRO A 383 22.35 -5.07 -3.01
N LEU A 384 21.11 -5.53 -3.15
CA LEU A 384 19.91 -4.71 -2.99
C LEU A 384 19.03 -5.31 -1.89
N ALA A 385 18.58 -4.47 -0.97
CA ALA A 385 17.65 -4.84 0.09
C ALA A 385 16.45 -3.89 0.15
N LEU A 386 15.31 -4.38 0.64
CA LEU A 386 14.09 -3.58 0.81
C LEU A 386 13.79 -3.35 2.30
N VAL A 387 13.36 -2.15 2.65
CA VAL A 387 12.78 -1.82 3.97
C VAL A 387 11.34 -1.44 3.75
N LEU A 388 10.41 -2.15 4.38
CA LEU A 388 8.97 -1.91 4.25
C LEU A 388 8.49 -1.01 5.38
N ILE A 389 8.00 0.16 5.01
CA ILE A 389 7.48 1.17 5.92
C ILE A 389 5.94 1.08 5.91
N PRO A 390 5.30 0.75 7.04
CA PRO A 390 3.84 0.69 7.14
C PRO A 390 3.19 2.05 7.30
N GLU A 391 1.93 2.13 6.90
CA GLU A 391 1.07 3.28 7.16
C GLU A 391 0.61 3.33 8.63
N GLU A 392 0.27 4.52 9.16
CA GLU A 392 -0.13 4.70 10.56
C GLU A 392 -1.33 3.83 10.93
N PHE A 393 -2.35 3.74 10.06
CA PHE A 393 -3.50 2.88 10.32
C PHE A 393 -3.12 1.41 10.47
N GLN A 394 -1.96 0.96 9.97
CA GLN A 394 -1.50 -0.42 10.14
C GLN A 394 -0.87 -0.64 11.52
N VAL A 395 -0.38 0.41 12.16
CA VAL A 395 0.26 0.33 13.47
C VAL A 395 -0.73 0.64 14.60
N GLU A 396 -1.59 1.65 14.42
CA GLU A 396 -2.52 2.13 15.45
C GLU A 396 -3.93 1.54 15.29
N ASP A 397 -4.37 0.79 16.30
CA ASP A 397 -5.61 0.00 16.26
C ASP A 397 -6.86 0.90 16.25
N ASP A 398 -6.85 1.98 17.03
CA ASP A 398 -7.94 2.96 17.13
C ASP A 398 -8.22 3.67 15.79
N LEU A 399 -7.15 4.02 15.07
CA LEU A 399 -7.22 4.63 13.75
C LEU A 399 -7.79 3.66 12.71
N TRP A 400 -7.34 2.40 12.71
CA TRP A 400 -7.88 1.37 11.82
C TRP A 400 -9.38 1.16 12.02
N GLU A 401 -9.82 1.07 13.27
CA GLU A 401 -11.24 0.95 13.60
C GLU A 401 -12.04 2.17 13.13
N GLU A 402 -11.49 3.38 13.27
CA GLU A 402 -12.18 4.58 12.82
C GLU A 402 -12.34 4.62 11.30
N ILE A 403 -11.29 4.28 10.55
CA ILE A 403 -11.30 4.25 9.08
C ILE A 403 -12.30 3.20 8.59
N THR A 404 -12.27 2.00 9.18
CA THR A 404 -13.14 0.89 8.77
C THR A 404 -14.60 1.15 9.08
N ARG A 405 -14.93 1.76 10.24
CA ARG A 405 -16.31 2.19 10.57
C ARG A 405 -16.89 3.17 9.54
N LYS A 406 -16.04 4.05 8.98
CA LYS A 406 -16.45 5.07 7.99
C LYS A 406 -16.36 4.58 6.55
N SER A 407 -15.76 3.40 6.31
CA SER A 407 -15.52 2.89 4.97
C SER A 407 -16.75 2.18 4.41
N VAL A 408 -17.22 2.63 3.25
CA VAL A 408 -18.26 1.96 2.45
C VAL A 408 -17.57 1.26 1.28
N GLY A 409 -17.59 -0.08 1.23
CA GLY A 409 -16.90 -0.82 0.19
C GLY A 409 -16.62 -2.29 0.51
N PRO A 410 -15.75 -2.95 -0.28
CA PRO A 410 -15.29 -4.31 0.02
C PRO A 410 -14.55 -4.35 1.36
N ARG A 411 -14.52 -5.53 1.99
CA ARG A 411 -13.78 -5.74 3.24
C ARG A 411 -12.30 -5.45 3.00
N LEU A 412 -11.75 -4.57 3.82
CA LEU A 412 -10.34 -4.20 3.78
C LEU A 412 -9.51 -5.18 4.61
N ASP A 413 -8.35 -5.56 4.09
CA ASP A 413 -7.37 -6.37 4.78
C ASP A 413 -6.17 -5.49 5.17
N ARG A 414 -6.10 -5.16 6.46
CA ARG A 414 -5.17 -4.17 7.03
C ARG A 414 -3.72 -4.41 6.66
N ASP A 415 -3.28 -5.67 6.66
CA ASP A 415 -1.86 -6.04 6.56
C ASP A 415 -1.52 -6.63 5.18
N ARG A 416 -2.49 -6.64 4.26
CA ARG A 416 -2.31 -7.07 2.87
C ARG A 416 -1.07 -6.47 2.20
N PRO A 417 -0.82 -5.13 2.26
CA PRO A 417 0.34 -4.56 1.56
C PRO A 417 1.68 -5.05 2.11
N GLN A 418 1.84 -5.30 3.41
CA GLN A 418 3.09 -5.89 3.93
C GLN A 418 3.22 -7.32 3.47
N ARG A 419 2.19 -8.15 3.72
CA ARG A 419 2.26 -9.58 3.38
C ARG A 419 2.55 -9.81 1.91
N MET A 420 1.94 -9.04 0.99
CA MET A 420 2.18 -9.22 -0.43
C MET A 420 3.64 -8.97 -0.84
N VAL A 421 4.30 -7.97 -0.24
CA VAL A 421 5.69 -7.62 -0.59
C VAL A 421 6.67 -8.56 0.09
N VAL A 422 6.44 -8.92 1.35
CA VAL A 422 7.24 -9.92 2.08
C VAL A 422 7.22 -11.25 1.34
N GLU A 423 6.03 -11.79 1.04
CA GLU A 423 5.90 -13.05 0.30
C GLU A 423 6.55 -12.99 -1.09
N TRP A 424 6.51 -11.82 -1.74
CA TRP A 424 7.16 -11.61 -3.04
C TRP A 424 8.69 -11.69 -2.92
N MET A 425 9.27 -11.06 -1.90
CA MET A 425 10.70 -11.09 -1.61
C MET A 425 11.19 -12.48 -1.19
N GLU A 426 10.47 -13.14 -0.28
CA GLU A 426 10.82 -14.49 0.21
C GLU A 426 10.90 -15.51 -0.92
N ARG A 427 9.94 -15.48 -1.86
CA ARG A 427 9.95 -16.38 -3.04
C ARG A 427 11.18 -16.20 -3.92
N ARG A 428 11.82 -15.03 -3.88
CA ARG A 428 12.99 -14.67 -4.69
C ARG A 428 14.30 -14.78 -3.91
N GLY A 429 14.24 -15.01 -2.59
CA GLY A 429 15.41 -15.01 -1.71
C GLY A 429 16.03 -13.63 -1.55
N GLY A 430 15.26 -12.56 -1.75
CA GLY A 430 15.74 -11.18 -1.58
C GLY A 430 15.77 -10.76 -0.11
N ALA A 431 16.66 -9.83 0.24
CA ALA A 431 16.75 -9.29 1.59
C ALA A 431 15.63 -8.25 1.83
N VAL A 432 14.82 -8.46 2.87
CA VAL A 432 13.72 -7.57 3.24
C VAL A 432 13.63 -7.38 4.75
N LEU A 433 13.43 -6.13 5.19
CA LEU A 433 13.11 -5.76 6.56
C LEU A 433 11.66 -5.27 6.63
N ASP A 434 10.78 -6.00 7.32
CA ASP A 434 9.42 -5.56 7.60
C ASP A 434 9.37 -4.80 8.94
N LEU A 435 9.08 -3.49 8.89
CA LEU A 435 8.98 -2.67 10.09
C LEU A 435 7.64 -2.84 10.82
N LEU A 436 6.59 -3.38 10.20
CA LEU A 436 5.27 -3.49 10.83
C LEU A 436 5.27 -4.24 12.17
N PRO A 437 5.82 -5.47 12.29
CA PRO A 437 5.88 -6.16 13.57
C PRO A 437 6.74 -5.40 14.60
N ILE A 438 7.82 -4.76 14.17
CA ILE A 438 8.74 -4.00 15.03
C ILE A 438 8.03 -2.80 15.64
N LEU A 439 7.29 -2.03 14.83
CA LEU A 439 6.57 -0.85 15.27
C LEU A 439 5.37 -1.23 16.16
N ARG A 440 4.65 -2.31 15.84
CA ARG A 440 3.55 -2.82 16.69
C ARG A 440 4.02 -3.32 18.06
N ALA A 441 5.26 -3.82 18.15
CA ALA A 441 5.87 -4.27 19.41
C ALA A 441 6.25 -3.12 20.35
N VAL A 442 6.29 -1.87 19.87
CA VAL A 442 6.58 -0.71 20.73
C VAL A 442 5.45 -0.50 21.74
N PRO A 443 5.76 -0.36 23.04
CA PRO A 443 4.73 -0.12 24.05
C PRO A 443 4.01 1.23 23.85
N PRO A 444 2.68 1.26 24.00
CA PRO A 444 1.91 2.49 23.96
C PRO A 444 2.26 3.42 25.13
N LEU A 445 2.06 4.73 24.93
CA LEU A 445 2.18 5.75 25.98
C LEU A 445 0.90 5.86 26.81
N LYS A 446 0.88 6.85 27.70
CA LYS A 446 -0.20 7.12 28.67
C LYS A 446 -1.61 7.24 28.09
N ASP A 447 -1.75 7.53 26.80
CA ASP A 447 -3.02 7.65 26.10
C ASP A 447 -3.39 6.41 25.27
N GLY A 448 -2.62 5.32 25.38
CA GLY A 448 -2.88 4.06 24.70
C GLY A 448 -2.35 3.97 23.27
N ARG A 449 -1.75 5.04 22.72
CA ARG A 449 -1.17 5.06 21.36
C ARG A 449 0.35 4.92 21.40
N ARG A 450 0.97 4.43 20.32
CA ARG A 450 2.42 4.23 20.27
C ARG A 450 3.19 5.49 19.91
N HIS A 451 2.55 6.51 19.35
CA HIS A 451 3.19 7.81 19.01
C HIS A 451 4.47 7.65 18.20
N LEU A 452 4.40 6.83 17.15
CA LEU A 452 5.52 6.62 16.21
C LEU A 452 5.42 7.51 14.97
N TYR A 453 4.27 8.14 14.77
CA TYR A 453 3.95 9.01 13.66
C TYR A 453 3.74 10.43 14.16
N HIS A 454 4.03 11.40 13.29
CA HIS A 454 3.69 12.80 13.53
C HIS A 454 2.18 12.93 13.74
N LEU A 455 1.77 13.89 14.58
CA LEU A 455 0.37 14.00 14.96
C LEU A 455 -0.50 14.36 13.74
N GLN A 456 -1.47 13.50 13.41
CA GLN A 456 -2.34 13.68 12.24
C GLN A 456 -1.51 13.85 10.95
N ASP A 457 -0.56 12.95 10.76
CA ASP A 457 0.36 12.86 9.62
C ASP A 457 0.70 11.38 9.39
N SER A 458 1.02 11.01 8.16
CA SER A 458 1.43 9.65 7.81
C SER A 458 2.93 9.39 8.04
N HIS A 459 3.75 10.40 8.33
CA HIS A 459 5.21 10.23 8.46
C HIS A 459 5.64 9.92 9.91
N PHE A 460 6.76 9.22 10.06
CA PHE A 460 7.36 8.98 11.38
C PHE A 460 7.76 10.29 12.07
N ASN A 461 7.45 10.39 13.37
CA ASN A 461 8.06 11.40 14.24
C ASN A 461 9.45 10.92 14.71
N ALA A 462 10.08 11.66 15.63
CA ALA A 462 11.42 11.32 16.15
C ALA A 462 11.48 9.92 16.76
N ARG A 463 10.41 9.49 17.46
CA ARG A 463 10.33 8.18 18.10
C ARG A 463 10.20 7.05 17.07
N GLY A 464 9.38 7.24 16.03
CA GLY A 464 9.26 6.28 14.92
C GLY A 464 10.57 6.13 14.15
N ASN A 465 11.23 7.24 13.85
CA ASN A 465 12.54 7.23 13.20
C ASN A 465 13.60 6.51 14.04
N GLU A 466 13.60 6.69 15.36
CA GLU A 466 14.55 6.00 16.25
C GLU A 466 14.35 4.48 16.22
N VAL A 467 13.10 4.01 16.31
CA VAL A 467 12.79 2.57 16.27
C VAL A 467 13.15 1.97 14.90
N ALA A 468 12.79 2.66 13.82
CA ALA A 468 13.11 2.25 12.45
C ALA A 468 14.63 2.23 12.23
N GLY A 469 15.34 3.29 12.62
CA GLY A 469 16.79 3.42 12.43
C GLY A 469 17.57 2.33 13.13
N ARG A 470 17.23 1.99 14.39
CA ARG A 470 17.88 0.87 15.10
C ARG A 470 17.60 -0.49 14.46
N ALA A 471 16.41 -0.68 13.87
CA ALA A 471 16.09 -1.91 13.14
C ALA A 471 16.87 -2.00 11.82
N ILE A 472 16.92 -0.90 11.06
CA ILE A 472 17.70 -0.77 9.83
C ILE A 472 19.18 -0.99 10.13
N ALA A 473 19.71 -0.46 11.24
CA ALA A 473 21.10 -0.65 11.62
C ALA A 473 21.49 -2.13 11.73
N ARG A 474 20.70 -2.90 12.49
CA ARG A 474 20.90 -4.35 12.65
C ARG A 474 20.80 -5.09 11.32
N PHE A 475 19.84 -4.70 10.49
CA PHE A 475 19.64 -5.29 9.17
C PHE A 475 20.81 -5.02 8.24
N VAL A 476 21.24 -3.77 8.11
CA VAL A 476 22.40 -3.36 7.29
C VAL A 476 23.68 -4.05 7.77
N ALA A 477 23.95 -4.05 9.08
CA ALA A 477 25.13 -4.72 9.62
C ALA A 477 25.15 -6.23 9.30
N SER A 478 23.98 -6.88 9.30
CA SER A 478 23.88 -8.30 8.93
C SER A 478 24.19 -8.57 7.46
N LEU A 479 23.89 -7.62 6.57
CA LEU A 479 24.14 -7.75 5.13
C LEU A 479 25.58 -7.40 4.75
N LEU A 480 26.20 -6.45 5.45
CA LEU A 480 27.60 -6.08 5.22
C LEU A 480 28.61 -7.08 5.80
N SER A 481 28.20 -7.87 6.81
CA SER A 481 29.06 -8.88 7.43
C SER A 481 29.14 -10.20 6.67
N THR A 482 28.31 -10.39 5.64
CA THR A 482 28.42 -11.53 4.70
C THR A 482 29.45 -11.23 3.61
N GLU A 483 30.62 -11.88 3.62
CA GLU A 483 31.57 -11.86 2.49
C GLU A 483 30.90 -12.37 1.18
N PRO A 484 31.32 -11.88 -0.01
CA PRO A 484 30.77 -12.33 -1.28
C PRO A 484 31.21 -13.77 -1.58
N ALA A 485 30.28 -14.72 -1.54
CA ALA A 485 30.57 -16.13 -1.81
C ALA A 485 30.90 -16.41 -3.30
N PRO A 486 31.89 -17.26 -3.62
CA PRO A 486 32.12 -17.75 -4.99
C PRO A 486 30.92 -18.58 -5.48
N PRO A 487 30.69 -18.67 -6.81
CA PRO A 487 29.52 -19.36 -7.35
C PRO A 487 29.65 -20.87 -7.15
N GLY A 488 28.97 -21.38 -6.14
CA GLY A 488 28.82 -22.80 -5.92
C GLY A 488 29.17 -23.27 -4.52
N HIS A 489 28.44 -22.82 -3.51
CA HIS A 489 27.94 -23.66 -2.43
C HIS A 489 26.96 -22.86 -1.57
N LYS A 490 25.74 -23.38 -1.40
CA LYS A 490 24.75 -22.83 -0.48
C LYS A 490 25.28 -22.98 0.94
N ALA A 491 25.71 -21.89 1.54
CA ALA A 491 25.92 -21.78 2.97
C ALA A 491 24.82 -20.88 3.54
N SER A 492 23.84 -21.50 4.18
CA SER A 492 22.85 -20.84 5.03
C SER A 492 23.50 -20.67 6.40
N GLN A 493 23.87 -19.46 6.81
CA GLN A 493 24.23 -19.16 8.21
C GLN A 493 23.81 -17.72 8.56
N THR A 494 22.68 -17.52 9.26
CA THR A 494 22.50 -17.32 10.72
C THR A 494 23.18 -16.07 11.29
N VAL A 495 22.39 -14.99 11.35
CA VAL A 495 22.58 -13.85 12.27
C VAL A 495 22.38 -14.34 13.70
N ALA A 496 23.31 -14.00 14.59
CA ALA A 496 23.15 -14.22 16.03
C ALA A 496 22.10 -13.22 16.57
N GLU A 497 20.83 -13.58 16.46
CA GLU A 497 19.73 -12.92 17.15
C GLU A 497 19.84 -13.14 18.66
N SER A 498 19.52 -12.11 19.44
CA SER A 498 19.23 -12.24 20.87
C SER A 498 18.08 -13.24 21.05
N ARG A 499 18.42 -14.48 21.43
CA ARG A 499 17.50 -15.61 21.50
C ARG A 499 16.37 -15.32 22.51
N PRO A 500 15.09 -15.43 22.12
CA PRO A 500 14.02 -15.47 23.10
C PRO A 500 14.25 -16.65 24.05
N PRO A 501 13.96 -16.51 25.35
CA PRO A 501 14.16 -17.58 26.31
C PRO A 501 13.32 -18.80 25.91
N ALA A 502 13.91 -20.00 26.03
CA ALA A 502 13.21 -21.24 25.75
C ALA A 502 11.95 -21.39 26.62
N VAL A 503 10.89 -21.96 26.05
CA VAL A 503 9.64 -22.24 26.77
C VAL A 503 9.86 -23.27 27.88
N SER A 504 9.12 -23.15 28.97
CA SER A 504 9.05 -24.22 29.97
C SER A 504 8.14 -25.35 29.46
N LEU A 505 8.56 -26.59 29.70
CA LEU A 505 7.76 -27.79 29.42
C LEU A 505 7.17 -28.33 30.74
N PRO A 506 5.91 -28.82 30.76
CA PRO A 506 5.05 -29.04 29.60
C PRO A 506 4.47 -27.75 29.02
N LEU A 507 4.38 -27.70 27.68
CA LEU A 507 3.76 -26.61 26.95
C LEU A 507 2.53 -27.15 26.23
N HIS A 508 1.37 -26.53 26.45
CA HIS A 508 0.15 -26.79 25.71
C HIS A 508 -0.08 -25.67 24.70
N VAL A 509 -0.25 -26.03 23.43
CA VAL A 509 -0.61 -25.11 22.35
C VAL A 509 -2.02 -25.44 21.88
N ASP A 510 -3.01 -24.63 22.26
CA ASP A 510 -4.36 -24.70 21.70
C ASP A 510 -4.38 -23.96 20.36
N ILE A 511 -4.48 -24.71 19.26
CA ILE A 511 -4.31 -24.17 17.91
C ILE A 511 -5.44 -23.22 17.52
N GLY A 512 -6.62 -23.37 18.12
CA GLY A 512 -7.75 -22.49 17.86
C GLY A 512 -7.83 -21.28 18.80
N ASP A 513 -6.91 -21.13 19.77
CA ASP A 513 -6.84 -19.98 20.66
C ASP A 513 -5.91 -18.89 20.11
N SER A 514 -6.30 -17.62 20.34
CA SER A 514 -5.54 -16.46 19.89
C SER A 514 -4.10 -16.40 20.45
N SER A 515 -3.83 -17.02 21.59
CA SER A 515 -2.50 -17.08 22.20
C SER A 515 -1.50 -17.95 21.43
N ALA A 516 -1.98 -18.95 20.67
CA ALA A 516 -1.12 -19.77 19.82
C ALA A 516 -0.68 -19.06 18.53
N ARG A 517 -1.34 -17.96 18.14
CA ARG A 517 -1.05 -17.21 16.90
C ARG A 517 0.38 -16.65 16.87
N GLY A 518 0.99 -16.39 18.03
CA GLY A 518 2.39 -15.99 18.13
C GLY A 518 3.38 -17.08 17.69
N TRP A 519 2.96 -18.35 17.67
CA TRP A 519 3.78 -19.49 17.21
C TRP A 519 3.38 -20.00 15.82
N MET A 520 2.17 -19.66 15.35
CA MET A 520 1.63 -20.11 14.06
C MET A 520 2.07 -19.19 12.92
N HIS A 521 3.13 -19.58 12.20
CA HIS A 521 3.74 -18.73 11.17
C HIS A 521 2.96 -18.73 9.85
N SER A 522 2.70 -19.91 9.25
CA SER A 522 2.00 -20.01 7.96
C SER A 522 1.27 -21.34 7.78
N GLY A 523 0.29 -21.36 6.86
CA GLY A 523 -0.45 -22.57 6.51
C GLY A 523 -1.61 -22.90 7.45
N TRP A 524 -2.20 -21.90 8.10
CA TRP A 524 -3.32 -22.03 9.03
C TRP A 524 -4.49 -21.16 8.59
N GLN A 525 -5.69 -21.71 8.55
CA GLN A 525 -6.93 -20.99 8.32
C GLN A 525 -7.36 -20.22 9.59
N VAL A 526 -8.48 -19.49 9.46
CA VAL A 526 -9.15 -18.84 10.61
C VAL A 526 -9.61 -19.87 11.64
N ASP A 527 -9.66 -19.45 12.90
CA ASP A 527 -10.13 -20.31 14.00
C ASP A 527 -11.61 -20.64 13.82
N GLU A 528 -11.93 -21.90 14.04
CA GLU A 528 -13.28 -22.45 14.02
C GLU A 528 -13.59 -23.14 15.34
N THR A 529 -14.87 -23.30 15.64
CA THR A 529 -15.33 -23.99 16.85
C THR A 529 -16.30 -25.09 16.47
N ALA A 530 -16.08 -26.29 17.01
CA ALA A 530 -17.00 -27.42 16.86
C ALA A 530 -17.02 -28.25 18.15
N GLY A 531 -18.23 -28.56 18.64
CA GLY A 531 -18.39 -29.40 19.83
C GLY A 531 -17.79 -28.84 21.13
N GLY A 532 -17.58 -27.51 21.21
CA GLY A 532 -16.98 -26.84 22.37
C GLY A 532 -15.44 -26.75 22.35
N ALA A 533 -14.79 -27.25 21.30
CA ALA A 533 -13.34 -27.12 21.10
C ALA A 533 -13.03 -26.19 19.92
N SER A 534 -11.96 -25.40 20.06
CA SER A 534 -11.41 -24.52 19.03
C SER A 534 -10.36 -25.27 18.20
N TYR A 535 -10.32 -25.00 16.89
CA TYR A 535 -9.36 -25.61 15.97
C TYR A 535 -9.11 -24.71 14.76
N ALA A 536 -8.01 -24.93 14.06
CA ALA A 536 -7.75 -24.31 12.75
C ALA A 536 -7.53 -25.38 11.69
N TRP A 537 -8.16 -25.22 10.52
CA TRP A 537 -7.80 -26.02 9.35
C TRP A 537 -6.43 -25.60 8.81
N SER A 538 -5.70 -26.53 8.22
CA SER A 538 -4.56 -26.23 7.37
C SER A 538 -5.00 -25.36 6.18
N ASP A 539 -4.17 -24.40 5.79
CA ASP A 539 -4.29 -23.69 4.53
C ASP A 539 -3.36 -24.31 3.47
N GLY A 540 -3.89 -25.25 2.69
CA GLY A 540 -3.15 -25.95 1.66
C GLY A 540 -2.35 -27.16 2.17
N MET A 541 -1.15 -27.37 1.61
CA MET A 541 -0.37 -28.61 1.75
C MET A 541 0.62 -28.60 2.93
N ARG A 542 0.68 -27.50 3.68
CA ARG A 542 1.74 -27.25 4.66
C ARG A 542 1.21 -26.38 5.80
N SER A 543 1.63 -26.66 7.03
CA SER A 543 1.45 -25.75 8.18
C SER A 543 2.75 -25.65 8.98
N VAL A 544 3.05 -24.47 9.53
CA VAL A 544 4.33 -24.18 10.19
C VAL A 544 4.10 -23.58 11.58
N LEU A 545 4.73 -24.17 12.60
CA LEU A 545 4.86 -23.66 13.96
C LEU A 545 6.32 -23.29 14.26
N THR A 546 6.53 -22.19 14.96
CA THR A 546 7.85 -21.71 15.39
C THR A 546 7.84 -21.54 16.90
N ILE A 547 8.56 -22.42 17.62
CA ILE A 547 8.54 -22.49 19.10
C ILE A 547 9.98 -22.60 19.62
N PRO A 548 10.42 -21.79 20.58
CA PRO A 548 11.76 -21.91 21.16
C PRO A 548 11.80 -23.06 22.19
N LEU A 549 11.99 -24.30 21.71
CA LEU A 549 12.00 -25.51 22.54
C LEU A 549 13.29 -25.60 23.38
N PRO A 550 13.25 -26.17 24.61
CA PRO A 550 14.46 -26.33 25.41
C PRO A 550 15.40 -27.41 24.84
N THR A 551 16.70 -27.13 24.81
CA THR A 551 17.72 -28.07 24.33
C THR A 551 18.13 -29.10 25.38
N GLY A 552 18.84 -30.16 24.93
CA GLY A 552 19.56 -31.08 25.80
C GLY A 552 18.82 -32.37 26.18
N THR A 553 17.55 -32.53 25.79
CA THR A 553 16.76 -33.76 26.00
C THR A 553 15.79 -33.97 24.85
N ASP A 554 15.45 -35.24 24.57
CA ASP A 554 14.36 -35.56 23.64
C ASP A 554 13.03 -34.99 24.16
N ILE A 555 12.20 -34.47 23.24
CA ILE A 555 10.91 -33.86 23.57
C ILE A 555 9.82 -34.74 22.96
N ARG A 556 8.84 -35.15 23.78
CA ARG A 556 7.63 -35.80 23.29
C ARG A 556 6.65 -34.72 22.84
N MET A 557 6.30 -34.72 21.55
CA MET A 557 5.28 -33.87 20.97
C MET A 557 4.02 -34.69 20.76
N ASP A 558 2.94 -34.38 21.48
CA ASP A 558 1.63 -34.91 21.17
C ASP A 558 0.84 -33.91 20.34
N PHE A 559 -0.03 -34.37 19.43
CA PHE A 559 -0.95 -33.48 18.74
C PHE A 559 -2.31 -34.12 18.53
N GLU A 560 -3.35 -33.29 18.57
CA GLU A 560 -4.72 -33.68 18.30
C GLU A 560 -5.19 -33.09 16.98
N ALA A 561 -5.60 -33.98 16.06
CA ALA A 561 -5.90 -33.61 14.68
C ALA A 561 -7.01 -34.45 14.07
N LEU A 562 -7.76 -33.82 13.15
CA LEU A 562 -8.83 -34.40 12.36
C LEU A 562 -8.49 -34.28 10.86
N PRO A 563 -8.24 -35.38 10.13
CA PRO A 563 -7.96 -35.30 8.70
C PRO A 563 -9.22 -34.92 7.90
N PHE A 564 -9.05 -34.09 6.87
CA PHE A 564 -10.10 -33.86 5.88
C PHE A 564 -10.29 -35.10 5.02
N ALA A 565 -11.36 -35.86 5.26
CA ALA A 565 -11.66 -37.10 4.55
C ALA A 565 -12.96 -36.97 3.74
N PHE A 566 -12.99 -37.58 2.56
CA PHE A 566 -14.15 -37.62 1.66
C PHE A 566 -14.30 -39.03 1.05
N SER A 567 -15.40 -39.28 0.34
CA SER A 567 -15.63 -40.62 -0.24
C SER A 567 -14.49 -41.03 -1.16
N ARG A 568 -13.83 -42.15 -0.87
CA ARG A 568 -12.64 -42.68 -1.57
C ARG A 568 -11.37 -41.80 -1.46
N SER A 569 -11.27 -40.90 -0.48
CA SER A 569 -10.01 -40.20 -0.23
C SER A 569 -8.91 -41.20 0.17
N PRO A 570 -7.66 -41.01 -0.28
CA PRO A 570 -6.53 -41.78 0.25
C PRO A 570 -6.35 -41.50 1.75
N GLN A 571 -5.61 -42.36 2.46
CA GLN A 571 -5.29 -42.08 3.86
C GLN A 571 -4.41 -40.83 3.94
N GLN A 572 -4.83 -39.85 4.74
CA GLN A 572 -4.04 -38.65 4.99
C GLN A 572 -2.79 -39.00 5.79
N ARG A 573 -1.67 -38.34 5.48
CA ARG A 573 -0.41 -38.48 6.21
C ARG A 573 0.15 -37.10 6.53
N VAL A 574 0.78 -36.97 7.68
CA VAL A 574 1.46 -35.75 8.12
C VAL A 574 2.94 -36.08 8.27
N SER A 575 3.79 -35.49 7.44
CA SER A 575 5.24 -35.49 7.68
C SER A 575 5.56 -34.38 8.68
N VAL A 576 6.07 -34.76 9.85
CA VAL A 576 6.59 -33.84 10.88
C VAL A 576 8.06 -33.59 10.57
N ILE A 577 8.40 -32.33 10.32
CA ILE A 577 9.74 -31.87 9.95
C ILE A 577 10.18 -30.85 10.98
N LEU A 578 11.30 -31.11 11.66
CA LEU A 578 11.90 -30.20 12.63
C LEU A 578 13.18 -29.62 12.06
N ASN A 579 13.25 -28.29 11.93
CA ASN A 579 14.43 -27.57 11.42
C ASN A 579 14.94 -28.12 10.08
N GLY A 580 14.02 -28.51 9.19
CA GLY A 580 14.34 -29.09 7.88
C GLY A 580 14.59 -30.61 7.89
N THR A 581 14.69 -31.25 9.04
CA THR A 581 14.87 -32.70 9.18
C THR A 581 13.52 -33.40 9.34
N VAL A 582 13.22 -34.37 8.46
CA VAL A 582 12.01 -35.20 8.58
C VAL A 582 12.15 -36.11 9.79
N ILE A 583 11.29 -35.94 10.79
CA ILE A 583 11.30 -36.72 12.03
C ILE A 583 10.48 -38.00 11.86
N GLU A 584 9.22 -37.85 11.48
CA GLU A 584 8.29 -38.97 11.34
C GLU A 584 7.19 -38.62 10.33
N GLU A 585 6.66 -39.64 9.64
CA GLU A 585 5.47 -39.48 8.81
C GLU A 585 4.30 -40.25 9.40
N VAL A 586 3.38 -39.52 10.03
CA VAL A 586 2.27 -40.06 10.81
C VAL A 586 1.05 -40.30 9.90
N PRO A 587 0.60 -41.56 9.72
CA PRO A 587 -0.64 -41.85 9.00
C PRO A 587 -1.85 -41.53 9.88
N LEU A 588 -2.69 -40.58 9.46
CA LEU A 588 -3.85 -40.17 10.22
C LEU A 588 -5.02 -41.15 10.02
N ARG A 589 -5.71 -41.49 11.11
CA ARG A 589 -6.95 -42.26 11.10
C ARG A 589 -8.15 -41.31 10.94
N PRO A 590 -9.26 -41.77 10.34
CA PRO A 590 -10.48 -40.97 10.27
C PRO A 590 -10.99 -40.56 11.66
N GLY A 591 -11.54 -39.34 11.77
CA GLY A 591 -12.02 -38.77 13.03
C GLY A 591 -10.93 -38.01 13.80
N LEU A 592 -11.34 -37.33 14.87
CA LEU A 592 -10.44 -36.61 15.77
C LEU A 592 -9.64 -37.62 16.58
N GLN A 593 -8.32 -37.54 16.53
CA GLN A 593 -7.41 -38.49 17.18
C GLN A 593 -6.18 -37.76 17.75
N LYS A 594 -5.57 -38.35 18.77
CA LYS A 594 -4.29 -37.91 19.35
C LYS A 594 -3.14 -38.78 18.87
N TYR A 595 -2.03 -38.14 18.50
CA TYR A 595 -0.80 -38.76 18.02
C TYR A 595 0.39 -38.28 18.84
N SER A 596 1.48 -39.05 18.86
CA SER A 596 2.72 -38.72 19.59
C SER A 596 3.92 -38.95 18.69
N VAL A 597 4.85 -38.00 18.69
CA VAL A 597 6.11 -38.02 17.94
C VAL A 597 7.24 -37.62 18.88
N ILE A 598 8.39 -38.28 18.79
CA ILE A 598 9.58 -37.92 19.58
C ILE A 598 10.46 -36.98 18.74
N LEU A 599 10.69 -35.78 19.24
CA LEU A 599 11.62 -34.80 18.68
C LEU A 599 13.01 -35.05 19.27
N PRO A 600 13.99 -35.50 18.46
CA PRO A 600 15.33 -35.83 18.96
C PRO A 600 16.11 -34.60 19.44
N ALA A 601 16.84 -34.74 20.55
CA ALA A 601 17.61 -33.66 21.15
C ALA A 601 18.68 -33.04 20.23
N ASP A 602 19.21 -33.81 19.27
CA ASP A 602 20.23 -33.39 18.31
C ASP A 602 19.66 -32.54 17.16
N VAL A 603 18.33 -32.53 16.98
CA VAL A 603 17.64 -31.72 15.96
C VAL A 603 17.05 -30.43 16.57
N VAL A 604 16.88 -30.36 17.90
CA VAL A 604 16.38 -29.18 18.62
C VAL A 604 17.51 -28.15 18.79
N LEU A 605 17.32 -26.96 18.23
CA LEU A 605 18.31 -25.88 18.15
C LEU A 605 18.24 -24.89 19.31
N GLY A 606 17.10 -24.79 20.01
CA GLY A 606 17.01 -24.04 21.24
C GLY A 606 16.64 -22.58 21.14
N ALA A 607 16.38 -22.05 19.93
CA ALA A 607 15.61 -20.83 19.66
C ALA A 607 15.79 -20.32 18.20
N PRO A 608 14.67 -20.01 17.51
CA PRO A 608 13.40 -20.72 17.56
C PRO A 608 13.44 -21.98 16.68
N ASP A 609 12.81 -23.06 17.14
CA ASP A 609 12.69 -24.29 16.37
C ASP A 609 11.48 -24.22 15.43
N THR A 610 11.70 -24.58 14.16
CA THR A 610 10.65 -24.60 13.13
C THR A 610 10.11 -26.01 12.97
N LEU A 611 8.85 -26.22 13.36
CA LEU A 611 8.07 -27.42 13.10
C LEU A 611 7.20 -27.22 11.86
N GLU A 612 7.48 -27.99 10.83
CA GLU A 612 6.71 -28.01 9.60
C GLU A 612 5.92 -29.32 9.47
N PHE A 613 4.63 -29.19 9.18
CA PHE A 613 3.71 -30.28 8.91
C PHE A 613 3.38 -30.29 7.42
N ARG A 614 3.77 -31.34 6.69
CA ARG A 614 3.39 -31.53 5.28
C ARG A 614 2.33 -32.59 5.13
N TYR A 615 1.31 -32.30 4.32
CA TYR A 615 0.18 -33.19 4.10
C TYR A 615 0.33 -33.99 2.81
N ALA A 616 -0.19 -35.21 2.78
CA ALA A 616 -0.22 -36.02 1.55
C ALA A 616 -1.16 -35.42 0.49
N TYR A 617 -2.23 -34.76 0.91
CA TYR A 617 -3.14 -34.02 0.01
C TYR A 617 -3.86 -32.88 0.74
N ALA A 618 -4.30 -31.88 -0.05
CA ALA A 618 -5.27 -30.86 0.33
C ALA A 618 -6.34 -30.78 -0.78
N ARG A 619 -7.60 -30.58 -0.43
CA ARG A 619 -8.72 -30.47 -1.38
C ARG A 619 -9.72 -29.44 -0.91
N ALA A 620 -10.35 -28.73 -1.86
CA ALA A 620 -11.48 -27.89 -1.54
C ALA A 620 -12.73 -28.74 -1.31
N PRO A 621 -13.47 -28.56 -0.20
CA PRO A 621 -14.67 -29.35 0.04
C PRO A 621 -15.71 -29.23 -1.08
N GLN A 622 -15.82 -28.07 -1.75
CA GLN A 622 -16.70 -27.90 -2.92
C GLN A 622 -16.37 -28.85 -4.08
N ASP A 623 -15.11 -29.29 -4.23
CA ASP A 623 -14.68 -30.15 -5.34
C ASP A 623 -14.98 -31.62 -5.08
N VAL A 624 -15.15 -32.00 -3.80
CA VAL A 624 -15.24 -33.41 -3.38
C VAL A 624 -16.54 -33.74 -2.61
N LEU A 625 -17.29 -32.73 -2.16
CA LEU A 625 -18.57 -32.87 -1.46
C LEU A 625 -19.69 -32.16 -2.24
N ARG A 626 -20.75 -32.91 -2.60
CA ARG A 626 -21.85 -32.45 -3.48
C ARG A 626 -22.61 -31.20 -3.03
N LEU A 627 -22.57 -30.86 -1.75
CA LEU A 627 -23.37 -29.78 -1.15
C LEU A 627 -22.51 -28.71 -0.46
N SER A 628 -21.19 -28.75 -0.64
CA SER A 628 -20.31 -27.74 -0.04
C SER A 628 -20.05 -26.59 -1.03
N SER A 629 -20.10 -25.36 -0.53
CA SER A 629 -19.60 -24.17 -1.23
C SER A 629 -18.24 -23.70 -0.67
N ASP A 630 -17.61 -24.50 0.18
CA ASP A 630 -16.32 -24.17 0.77
C ASP A 630 -15.20 -24.42 -0.25
N SER A 631 -14.56 -23.34 -0.69
CA SER A 631 -13.49 -23.32 -1.68
C SER A 631 -12.08 -23.39 -1.07
N ARG A 632 -11.95 -23.44 0.26
CA ARG A 632 -10.64 -23.45 0.94
C ARG A 632 -9.95 -24.79 0.76
N MET A 633 -8.64 -24.80 0.55
CA MET A 633 -7.87 -26.03 0.39
C MET A 633 -7.55 -26.65 1.75
N LEU A 634 -8.33 -27.66 2.16
CA LEU A 634 -8.23 -28.27 3.49
C LEU A 634 -7.52 -29.62 3.44
N ALA A 635 -6.68 -29.90 4.44
CA ALA A 635 -5.97 -31.17 4.61
C ALA A 635 -6.18 -31.78 6.00
N VAL A 636 -5.94 -31.00 7.06
CA VAL A 636 -6.05 -31.43 8.47
C VAL A 636 -6.57 -30.26 9.31
N ALA A 637 -7.53 -30.51 10.18
CA ALA A 637 -7.93 -29.62 11.27
C ALA A 637 -7.11 -29.95 12.51
N TRP A 638 -6.46 -28.94 13.08
CA TRP A 638 -5.59 -29.07 14.24
C TRP A 638 -6.23 -28.44 15.46
N TYR A 639 -6.28 -29.19 16.54
CA TYR A 639 -6.90 -28.79 17.80
C TYR A 639 -5.83 -28.38 18.81
N SER A 640 -4.85 -29.25 19.05
CA SER A 640 -3.78 -28.96 20.01
C SER A 640 -2.44 -29.58 19.63
N VAL A 641 -1.36 -28.97 20.10
CA VAL A 641 -0.01 -29.52 20.08
C VAL A 641 0.61 -29.36 21.47
N ASP A 642 0.98 -30.46 22.09
CA ASP A 642 1.54 -30.51 23.44
C ASP A 642 3.01 -30.93 23.40
N PHE A 643 3.86 -30.34 24.23
CA PHE A 643 5.27 -30.69 24.36
C PHE A 643 5.60 -31.11 25.79
N PHE A 644 6.31 -32.22 25.96
CA PHE A 644 6.72 -32.77 27.25
C PHE A 644 8.21 -33.14 27.25
N ARG A 645 8.89 -32.93 28.39
CA ARG A 645 10.22 -33.53 28.59
C ARG A 645 10.09 -35.03 28.79
N ILE A 646 10.94 -35.79 28.12
CA ILE A 646 11.07 -37.22 28.37
C ILE A 646 12.02 -37.38 29.57
N GLY A 647 11.49 -37.81 30.71
CA GLY A 647 12.32 -38.22 31.85
C GLY A 647 13.12 -39.47 31.50
N THR A 648 14.29 -39.65 32.12
CA THR A 648 15.22 -40.77 31.89
C THR A 648 14.64 -42.19 32.09
N ASP A 649 13.38 -42.33 32.52
CA ASP A 649 12.69 -43.61 32.75
C ASP A 649 11.67 -44.03 31.66
N GLU A 650 11.40 -43.22 30.62
CA GLU A 650 10.39 -43.55 29.59
C GLU A 650 10.97 -44.01 28.24
N ARG A 651 12.10 -44.73 28.24
CA ARG A 651 12.55 -45.46 27.02
C ARG A 651 11.76 -46.75 26.81
N GLN A 652 10.58 -46.58 26.20
CA GLN A 652 9.71 -47.55 25.51
C GLN A 652 8.99 -48.63 26.33
N PRO A 653 7.85 -49.10 25.79
CA PRO A 653 7.78 -50.51 25.43
C PRO A 653 7.51 -50.70 23.93
N LYS A 654 8.40 -51.48 23.30
CA LYS A 654 8.14 -52.21 22.04
C LYS A 654 6.80 -52.97 22.11
N PRO A 655 6.11 -53.15 20.97
CA PRO A 655 4.87 -53.92 20.92
C PRO A 655 5.15 -55.39 21.26
N ARG A 656 4.58 -55.87 22.38
CA ARG A 656 4.46 -57.31 22.64
C ARG A 656 3.40 -57.89 21.69
N GLY A 657 3.83 -58.75 20.78
CA GLY A 657 2.93 -59.68 20.12
C GLY A 657 2.39 -60.71 21.13
N ILE A 658 1.11 -61.06 20.97
CA ILE A 658 0.36 -62.28 21.36
C ILE A 658 -1.00 -62.06 20.66
N GLY A 659 -1.50 -62.92 19.78
CA GLY A 659 -1.83 -64.31 20.02
C GLY A 659 -3.35 -64.46 19.80
N ALA A 660 -3.74 -65.51 19.07
CA ALA A 660 -5.08 -65.69 18.53
C ALA A 660 -6.14 -66.14 19.56
N ARG A 661 -7.41 -65.86 19.20
CA ARG A 661 -8.72 -66.47 19.60
C ARG A 661 -9.45 -65.90 20.84
N PRO A 662 -10.80 -66.09 20.93
CA PRO A 662 -11.84 -65.63 20.01
C PRO A 662 -13.00 -64.91 20.76
N SER A 663 -13.95 -64.41 19.98
CA SER A 663 -15.16 -63.67 20.35
C SER A 663 -16.01 -64.27 21.48
N VAL A 664 -16.51 -63.39 22.36
CA VAL A 664 -17.76 -63.61 23.11
C VAL A 664 -18.61 -62.34 23.02
N ALA A 665 -19.77 -62.46 22.37
CA ALA A 665 -20.83 -61.45 22.38
C ALA A 665 -21.56 -61.46 23.74
N PRO A 666 -22.33 -60.39 24.03
CA PRO A 666 -23.77 -60.65 24.06
C PRO A 666 -24.61 -59.62 23.31
N LYS A 667 -25.62 -60.18 22.64
CA LYS A 667 -26.80 -59.54 22.08
C LYS A 667 -27.51 -58.65 23.11
N LEU A 668 -28.22 -57.63 22.63
CA LEU A 668 -29.64 -57.39 22.95
C LEU A 668 -30.29 -56.45 21.91
N ARG A 669 -31.26 -57.03 21.17
CA ARG A 669 -32.56 -56.51 20.65
C ARG A 669 -32.60 -55.09 20.05
N GLY A 670 -33.06 -54.83 18.83
CA GLY A 670 -34.13 -55.47 18.06
C GLY A 670 -35.34 -54.53 17.98
N GLY A 671 -35.56 -53.90 16.82
CA GLY A 671 -36.74 -53.05 16.55
C GLY A 671 -36.73 -52.48 15.13
N MET A 672 -37.51 -53.12 14.24
CA MET A 672 -37.72 -52.78 12.83
C MET A 672 -38.44 -51.44 12.64
N ALA A 673 -38.12 -50.71 11.55
CA ALA A 673 -39.07 -50.41 10.47
C ALA A 673 -38.40 -49.55 9.36
N ARG A 674 -38.65 -49.94 8.11
CA ARG A 674 -38.43 -49.23 6.83
C ARG A 674 -39.72 -49.45 6.00
N PRO A 675 -39.92 -48.78 4.86
CA PRO A 675 -40.08 -47.35 4.56
C PRO A 675 -41.46 -47.17 3.82
N PRO A 676 -41.78 -46.16 2.97
CA PRO A 676 -41.13 -45.82 1.66
C PRO A 676 -41.09 -44.28 1.40
N VAL A 677 -40.55 -43.63 0.36
CA VAL A 677 -40.05 -43.91 -1.02
C VAL A 677 -38.79 -43.06 -1.23
#